data_AF-A0A430LJJ1-F1
#
_entry.id   AF-A0A430LJJ1-F1
#
_cell.length_a   1.000
_cell.length_b   1.000
_cell.length_c   1.000
_cell.angle_alpha   90.00
_cell.angle_beta   90.00
_cell.angle_gamma   90.00
#
_symmetry.space_group_name_H-M   'P 1'
#
loop_
_entity.id
_entity.type
_entity.pdbx_description
1 polymer ?
#
loop_
_entity_poly.entity_id
_entity_poly.type
_entity_poly.pdbx_seq_one_letter_code
_entity_poly.pdbx_strand_id
1 'polypeptide(L)'
;MSATVEKALSGRSIFEGIKPPMESGTLSVPDLLRRHLTRHDMPAAPDPRRGRACDACHANKTKCDGGIQCTLCAKRGISCTYKLVSKGSSDGKTSRKNTSPSNSPTSDTPVREIGFREAFASAAANMRTTLQSSPKEDEVTAGLKRITAELVSRETSIDGTTRMSTPDKDWMEANSKVFFERFHDTWPILHAPSFFPMDHALVVSVSVVMISSWLKNPDGMDEPVLRLHEVLMERFFEWISEKLVARATLLRGMLVVYMREMEFFVCESAAYEQRVHFPGTFIPWLQTIRERWKRLIIALYKIDVYLSIARGQPASLHREEIDATMPSTFSLWNAYGLNVFFRRLSQEPTDRVGFKLSEVISNPNSPAKSLVLLEDVHLALCGLLPGIWNHTQIVRRTTEAGRPMPNSLTSLAWQLETWKADLERISHQCTQCFHADQIEEFPFFAYVGKYEEEPQRAKVAAMNNIKCLVSDCMMTYHLQGMQLYSDIRIMNTVARFSAQATGEDSSKSLRIQKHQSQLNAWATTSESRRALLHALSVLRGCEADIQTNEPQTQSIDPIAYLTISMSALVVWAWLIFSEHACNCVPSLSHINVGVDPTNLQSTAQLENWIQSGGTAALHSIPLCRCVAEGWMARFNALLPQGSRRWELCDDVAPILQPVAAAS
;
A
#
# COMPACT_ATOMS: atom_id res chain seq x y z
N MET A 1 -5.31 -5.86 -44.94
CA MET A 1 -5.36 -7.12 -44.18
C MET A 1 -4.90 -8.28 -45.05
N SER A 2 -3.60 -8.37 -45.35
CA SER A 2 -2.95 -9.57 -45.91
C SER A 2 -1.43 -9.34 -45.84
N ALA A 3 -0.65 -10.41 -45.61
CA ALA A 3 0.81 -10.49 -45.43
C ALA A 3 1.43 -10.06 -44.08
N THR A 4 0.87 -9.11 -43.33
CA THR A 4 1.47 -8.68 -42.03
C THR A 4 1.16 -9.64 -40.87
N VAL A 5 0.06 -10.39 -40.93
CA VAL A 5 -0.40 -11.28 -39.84
C VAL A 5 0.31 -12.65 -39.87
N GLU A 6 0.70 -13.16 -41.04
CA GLU A 6 1.41 -14.45 -41.14
C GLU A 6 2.85 -14.40 -40.62
N LYS A 7 3.49 -13.23 -40.63
CA LYS A 7 4.85 -13.07 -40.08
C LYS A 7 4.89 -12.96 -38.56
N ALA A 8 3.75 -12.70 -37.91
CA ALA A 8 3.61 -12.71 -36.46
C ALA A 8 3.36 -14.12 -35.88
N LEU A 9 2.99 -15.09 -36.73
CA LEU A 9 2.61 -16.44 -36.32
C LEU A 9 3.64 -17.52 -36.68
N SER A 10 4.68 -17.21 -37.47
CA SER A 10 5.77 -18.16 -37.80
C SER A 10 6.92 -18.11 -36.76
N GLY A 11 6.62 -18.69 -35.61
CA GLY A 11 7.51 -19.37 -34.66
C GLY A 11 9.03 -19.15 -34.76
N ARG A 12 9.53 -18.23 -33.95
CA ARG A 12 10.53 -18.58 -32.93
C ARG A 12 9.98 -18.08 -31.60
N SER A 13 9.86 -19.01 -30.65
CA SER A 13 9.34 -18.74 -29.31
C SER A 13 10.13 -17.60 -28.67
N ILE A 14 9.48 -16.47 -28.42
CA ILE A 14 10.00 -15.37 -27.59
C ILE A 14 10.23 -15.87 -26.15
N PHE A 15 9.81 -17.10 -25.83
CA PHE A 15 9.82 -17.72 -24.51
C PHE A 15 10.93 -18.75 -24.28
N GLU A 16 11.88 -18.95 -25.20
CA GLU A 16 13.06 -19.80 -24.90
C GLU A 16 14.04 -19.15 -23.90
N GLY A 17 13.95 -17.84 -23.68
CA GLY A 17 14.84 -17.10 -22.78
C GLY A 17 14.37 -17.02 -21.31
N ILE A 18 13.18 -17.53 -20.97
CA ILE A 18 12.63 -17.49 -19.61
C ILE A 18 12.39 -18.93 -19.11
N LYS A 19 13.42 -19.77 -19.21
CA LYS A 19 13.53 -20.89 -18.26
C LYS A 19 14.17 -20.32 -16.99
N PRO A 20 13.66 -20.62 -15.79
CA PRO A 20 14.43 -20.36 -14.58
C PRO A 20 15.80 -21.02 -14.75
N PRO A 21 16.90 -20.40 -14.31
CA PRO A 21 18.17 -21.09 -14.32
C PRO A 21 17.97 -22.39 -13.56
N MET A 22 18.17 -23.53 -14.22
CA MET A 22 18.47 -24.76 -13.52
C MET A 22 19.79 -24.49 -12.80
N GLU A 23 19.72 -23.95 -11.58
CA GLU A 23 20.86 -23.87 -10.70
C GLU A 23 21.24 -25.30 -10.32
N SER A 24 22.20 -25.84 -11.06
CA SER A 24 23.14 -26.84 -10.58
C SER A 24 24.00 -26.22 -9.49
N GLY A 25 23.38 -25.99 -8.33
CA GLY A 25 24.00 -25.33 -7.19
C GLY A 25 23.09 -25.42 -5.97
N THR A 26 22.98 -26.63 -5.41
CA THR A 26 22.28 -26.89 -4.15
C THR A 26 22.89 -26.06 -3.00
N LEU A 27 22.38 -24.85 -2.77
CA LEU A 27 22.54 -24.19 -1.47
C LEU A 27 21.62 -24.92 -0.48
N SER A 28 22.23 -25.86 0.24
CA SER A 28 21.51 -26.68 1.22
C SER A 28 20.92 -25.81 2.34
N VAL A 29 19.70 -26.16 2.79
CA VAL A 29 18.95 -25.60 3.93
C VAL A 29 19.80 -25.24 5.18
N PRO A 30 20.88 -25.97 5.54
CA PRO A 30 21.79 -25.58 6.62
C PRO A 30 22.43 -24.20 6.46
N ASP A 31 22.71 -23.73 5.24
CA ASP A 31 23.48 -22.48 5.04
C ASP A 31 22.65 -21.22 5.31
N LEU A 32 21.36 -21.23 4.99
CA LEU A 32 20.42 -20.13 5.26
C LEU A 32 20.11 -20.03 6.76
N LEU A 33 19.84 -21.18 7.40
CA LEU A 33 19.60 -21.23 8.85
C LEU A 33 20.85 -20.82 9.63
N ARG A 34 22.04 -21.24 9.18
CA ARG A 34 23.31 -20.88 9.83
C ARG A 34 23.58 -19.39 9.76
N ARG A 35 23.33 -18.74 8.61
CA ARG A 35 23.50 -17.27 8.45
C ARG A 35 22.48 -16.45 9.24
N HIS A 36 21.24 -16.93 9.34
CA HIS A 36 20.20 -16.31 10.16
C HIS A 36 20.56 -16.36 11.66
N LEU A 37 21.10 -17.49 12.14
CA LEU A 37 21.53 -17.65 13.53
C LEU A 37 22.77 -16.79 13.89
N THR A 38 23.67 -16.52 12.94
CA THR A 38 24.88 -15.69 13.21
C THR A 38 24.60 -14.20 13.35
N ARG A 39 23.50 -13.68 12.77
CA ARG A 39 23.18 -12.23 12.80
C ARG A 39 22.23 -11.82 13.92
N HIS A 40 21.49 -12.76 14.53
CA HIS A 40 20.49 -12.46 15.57
C HIS A 40 20.97 -12.63 17.02
N ASP A 41 22.27 -12.77 17.30
CA ASP A 41 22.85 -12.95 18.66
C ASP A 41 22.12 -14.00 19.52
N MET A 42 21.50 -14.98 18.89
CA MET A 42 20.95 -16.16 19.54
C MET A 42 22.01 -17.26 19.48
N PRO A 43 22.44 -17.83 20.61
CA PRO A 43 23.50 -18.82 20.62
C PRO A 43 23.06 -20.03 19.79
N ALA A 44 23.66 -20.18 18.61
CA ALA A 44 23.52 -21.38 17.81
C ALA A 44 23.86 -22.58 18.71
N ALA A 45 22.92 -23.51 18.86
CA ALA A 45 23.18 -24.76 19.56
C ALA A 45 24.43 -25.40 18.95
N PRO A 46 25.46 -25.74 19.75
CA PRO A 46 26.74 -26.17 19.21
C PRO A 46 26.59 -27.50 18.47
N ASP A 47 26.99 -27.50 17.20
CA ASP A 47 27.17 -28.70 16.37
C ASP A 47 28.13 -29.67 17.11
N PRO A 48 27.67 -30.87 17.50
CA PRO A 48 28.44 -31.76 18.37
C PRO A 48 29.61 -32.47 17.67
N ARG A 49 29.94 -32.15 16.40
CA ARG A 49 30.92 -32.94 15.63
C ARG A 49 32.26 -32.28 15.30
N ARG A 50 32.51 -31.02 15.64
CA ARG A 50 33.87 -30.41 15.51
C ARG A 50 34.16 -29.35 16.58
N GLY A 51 34.30 -29.78 17.84
CA GLY A 51 34.78 -28.94 18.94
C GLY A 51 36.23 -29.26 19.30
N ARG A 52 37.13 -28.29 19.20
CA ARG A 52 38.51 -28.38 19.75
C ARG A 52 38.41 -28.56 21.27
N ALA A 53 39.14 -29.52 21.85
CA ALA A 53 39.24 -29.66 23.30
C ALA A 53 39.98 -28.46 23.93
N CYS A 54 39.58 -28.04 25.14
CA CYS A 54 40.31 -27.00 25.88
C CYS A 54 41.72 -27.47 26.23
N ASP A 55 42.63 -26.55 26.53
CA ASP A 55 44.05 -26.83 26.80
C ASP A 55 44.21 -27.85 27.94
N ALA A 56 43.39 -27.74 28.99
CA ALA A 56 43.40 -28.64 30.14
C ALA A 56 42.88 -30.06 29.80
N CYS A 57 41.81 -30.19 29.02
CA CYS A 57 41.29 -31.49 28.59
C CYS A 57 42.19 -32.13 27.52
N HIS A 58 42.81 -31.31 26.67
CA HIS A 58 43.79 -31.74 25.67
C HIS A 58 45.08 -32.26 26.34
N ALA A 59 45.63 -31.52 27.30
CA ALA A 59 46.82 -31.94 28.07
C ALA A 59 46.57 -33.25 28.84
N ASN A 60 45.34 -33.43 29.34
CA ASN A 60 44.95 -34.64 30.07
C ASN A 60 44.40 -35.76 29.17
N LYS A 61 44.35 -35.58 27.85
CA LYS A 61 43.78 -36.54 26.87
C LYS A 61 42.38 -37.04 27.23
N THR A 62 41.55 -36.17 27.81
CA THR A 62 40.17 -36.48 28.21
C THR A 62 39.16 -35.78 27.31
N LYS A 63 37.98 -36.39 27.11
CA LYS A 63 36.92 -35.84 26.27
C LYS A 63 36.45 -34.48 26.81
N CYS A 64 36.44 -33.47 25.95
CA CYS A 64 35.99 -32.12 26.26
C CYS A 64 34.62 -31.89 25.62
N ASP A 65 33.66 -31.45 26.41
CA ASP A 65 32.29 -31.10 26.00
C ASP A 65 32.19 -29.69 25.38
N GLY A 66 33.25 -28.88 25.50
CA GLY A 66 33.35 -27.56 24.87
C GLY A 66 32.70 -26.45 25.71
N GLY A 67 32.53 -25.26 25.11
CA GLY A 67 31.99 -24.06 25.79
C GLY A 67 33.03 -23.21 26.51
N ILE A 68 32.60 -22.05 27.06
CA ILE A 68 33.45 -21.08 27.78
C ILE A 68 34.15 -21.73 28.98
N GLN A 69 33.47 -22.67 29.65
CA GLN A 69 34.03 -23.52 30.70
C GLN A 69 33.45 -24.93 30.54
N CYS A 70 34.31 -25.91 30.27
CA CYS A 70 33.85 -27.29 30.07
C CYS A 70 33.50 -27.97 31.41
N THR A 71 32.59 -28.95 31.39
CA THR A 71 32.07 -29.59 32.62
C THR A 71 33.18 -30.23 33.45
N LEU A 72 34.23 -30.75 32.80
CA LEU A 72 35.38 -31.34 33.49
C LEU A 72 36.21 -30.29 34.24
N CYS A 73 36.46 -29.14 33.62
CA CYS A 73 37.22 -28.05 34.25
C CYS A 73 36.41 -27.37 35.35
N ALA A 74 35.09 -27.24 35.17
CA ALA A 74 34.18 -26.74 36.20
C ALA A 74 34.20 -27.63 37.46
N LYS A 75 34.07 -28.96 37.29
CA LYS A 75 34.12 -29.91 38.42
C LYS A 75 35.47 -29.96 39.12
N ARG A 76 36.56 -29.71 38.39
CA ARG A 76 37.92 -29.72 38.93
C ARG A 76 38.37 -28.38 39.50
N GLY A 77 37.57 -27.32 39.35
CA GLY A 77 37.94 -25.97 39.80
C GLY A 77 39.19 -25.41 39.10
N ILE A 78 39.51 -25.88 37.89
CA ILE A 78 40.69 -25.46 37.13
C ILE A 78 40.31 -24.56 35.96
N SER A 79 41.25 -23.71 35.54
CA SER A 79 41.05 -22.77 34.43
C SER A 79 40.88 -23.50 33.10
N CYS A 80 39.80 -23.17 32.37
CA CYS A 80 39.48 -23.74 31.06
C CYS A 80 39.84 -22.74 29.96
N THR A 81 40.98 -22.93 29.30
CA THR A 81 41.47 -22.03 28.23
C THR A 81 41.51 -22.70 26.88
N TYR A 82 41.37 -21.92 25.80
CA TYR A 82 41.50 -22.36 24.42
C TYR A 82 42.49 -21.42 23.70
N LYS A 83 43.79 -21.71 23.72
CA LYS A 83 44.77 -20.84 23.06
C LYS A 83 44.63 -20.89 21.52
N LEU A 84 44.37 -19.75 20.89
CA LEU A 84 44.50 -19.57 19.43
C LEU A 84 46.00 -19.58 19.06
N VAL A 85 46.37 -20.37 18.05
CA VAL A 85 47.74 -20.32 17.50
C VAL A 85 47.83 -19.09 16.60
N SER A 86 48.25 -17.95 17.16
CA SER A 86 48.66 -16.78 16.38
C SER A 86 50.11 -16.96 15.93
N LYS A 87 50.35 -16.98 14.62
CA LYS A 87 51.68 -16.73 14.03
C LYS A 87 52.20 -15.38 14.57
N GLY A 88 53.41 -15.38 15.10
CA GLY A 88 54.02 -14.20 15.74
C GLY A 88 54.45 -13.11 14.76
N SER A 89 54.48 -11.87 15.24
CA SER A 89 55.73 -11.13 15.42
C SER A 89 55.52 -10.02 16.47
N SER A 90 56.61 -9.70 17.16
CA SER A 90 56.85 -8.69 18.20
C SER A 90 56.44 -7.26 17.77
N ASP A 91 56.21 -6.26 18.62
CA ASP A 91 56.99 -5.81 19.77
C ASP A 91 56.13 -4.95 20.72
N GLY A 92 56.53 -4.92 21.98
CA GLY A 92 55.79 -4.29 23.07
C GLY A 92 55.93 -2.78 23.20
N LYS A 93 54.98 -2.17 23.91
CA LYS A 93 55.28 -1.31 25.05
C LYS A 93 54.05 -1.09 25.94
N THR A 94 54.33 -1.24 27.22
CA THR A 94 53.55 -1.00 28.43
C THR A 94 53.00 0.43 28.54
N SER A 95 51.77 0.61 29.04
CA SER A 95 51.52 1.29 30.32
C SER A 95 50.05 1.20 30.74
N ARG A 96 49.87 1.25 32.06
CA ARG A 96 48.68 0.96 32.87
C ARG A 96 47.82 2.20 33.14
N LYS A 97 46.53 1.92 33.46
CA LYS A 97 45.67 2.58 34.46
C LYS A 97 45.24 4.03 34.16
N ASN A 98 44.11 4.56 34.61
CA ASN A 98 42.79 4.14 35.11
C ASN A 98 42.04 5.47 35.35
N THR A 99 40.76 5.39 35.71
CA THR A 99 39.97 6.36 36.51
C THR A 99 39.46 7.67 35.87
N SER A 100 38.16 7.68 35.55
CA SER A 100 37.17 8.72 35.89
C SER A 100 37.16 9.01 37.42
N PRO A 101 36.51 10.06 37.99
CA PRO A 101 35.29 10.72 37.51
C PRO A 101 35.10 12.24 37.82
N SER A 102 33.98 12.75 37.29
CA SER A 102 33.10 13.85 37.74
C SER A 102 33.61 14.91 38.72
N ASN A 103 33.38 16.19 38.38
CA ASN A 103 32.45 17.07 39.11
C ASN A 103 32.33 18.46 38.44
N SER A 104 31.09 18.88 38.21
CA SER A 104 30.67 20.29 38.17
C SER A 104 30.57 20.80 39.63
N PRO A 105 30.67 22.12 39.94
CA PRO A 105 29.51 23.02 39.79
C PRO A 105 29.78 24.55 39.58
N THR A 106 28.85 25.20 38.87
CA THR A 106 28.20 26.54 39.03
C THR A 106 28.91 27.87 39.41
N SER A 107 28.22 28.96 38.99
CA SER A 107 28.31 30.41 39.31
C SER A 107 29.38 31.21 38.55
N ASP A 108 29.21 32.45 38.09
CA ASP A 108 28.10 33.42 38.01
C ASP A 108 28.51 34.52 37.00
N THR A 109 27.50 35.17 36.37
CA THR A 109 27.40 36.46 35.61
C THR A 109 28.61 37.45 35.50
N PRO A 110 28.71 38.36 34.47
CA PRO A 110 27.61 39.20 33.96
C PRO A 110 27.52 39.49 32.44
N VAL A 111 26.30 39.86 32.05
CA VAL A 111 25.85 40.29 30.73
C VAL A 111 26.41 41.66 30.37
N ARG A 112 26.92 41.81 29.15
CA ARG A 112 27.27 43.11 28.54
C ARG A 112 26.53 43.22 27.20
N GLU A 113 25.65 44.21 27.11
CA GLU A 113 24.83 44.51 25.92
C GLU A 113 25.69 44.78 24.68
N ILE A 114 25.42 44.07 23.58
CA ILE A 114 25.96 44.35 22.25
C ILE A 114 24.79 44.77 21.36
N GLY A 115 24.93 45.95 20.74
CA GLY A 115 23.89 46.63 19.98
C GLY A 115 23.44 45.89 18.72
N PHE A 116 22.12 45.91 18.51
CA PHE A 116 21.34 45.25 17.45
C PHE A 116 21.77 45.47 15.99
N ARG A 117 22.79 46.29 15.69
CA ARG A 117 23.23 46.58 14.31
C ARG A 117 24.41 45.75 13.82
N GLU A 118 25.25 45.23 14.71
CA GLU A 118 26.43 44.43 14.33
C GLU A 118 26.08 42.95 14.14
N ALA A 119 25.05 42.45 14.83
CA ALA A 119 24.52 41.10 14.66
C ALA A 119 23.93 40.85 13.26
N PHE A 120 23.29 41.86 12.66
CA PHE A 120 22.68 41.75 11.33
C PHE A 120 23.72 41.70 10.19
N ALA A 121 24.84 42.41 10.33
CA ALA A 121 25.91 42.41 9.35
C ALA A 121 26.69 41.08 9.34
N SER A 122 26.92 40.49 10.52
CA SER A 122 27.54 39.16 10.65
C SER A 122 26.60 38.04 10.18
N ALA A 123 25.30 38.14 10.47
CA ALA A 123 24.30 37.19 9.97
C ALA A 123 24.19 37.22 8.43
N ALA A 124 24.19 38.39 7.80
CA ALA A 124 24.14 38.52 6.34
C ALA A 124 25.43 38.06 5.64
N ALA A 125 26.59 38.25 6.26
CA ALA A 125 27.86 37.73 5.76
C ALA A 125 27.91 36.20 5.86
N ASN A 126 27.46 35.64 7.00
CA ASN A 126 27.36 34.19 7.19
C ASN A 126 26.36 33.56 6.22
N MET A 127 25.21 34.20 5.94
CA MET A 127 24.21 33.73 4.98
C MET A 127 24.74 33.69 3.53
N ARG A 128 25.64 34.63 3.14
CA ARG A 128 26.27 34.60 1.80
C ARG A 128 27.31 33.51 1.65
N THR A 129 28.02 33.13 2.72
CA THR A 129 28.98 32.01 2.68
C THR A 129 28.31 30.63 2.72
N THR A 130 27.08 30.51 3.24
CA THR A 130 26.30 29.25 3.19
C THR A 130 25.65 29.00 1.82
N LEU A 131 25.66 29.98 0.91
CA LEU A 131 25.10 29.87 -0.45
C LEU A 131 26.15 29.49 -1.52
N GLN A 132 27.37 29.12 -1.12
CA GLN A 132 28.43 28.64 -2.03
C GLN A 132 29.04 27.29 -1.63
N SER A 133 28.29 26.44 -0.93
CA SER A 133 28.54 25.00 -0.96
C SER A 133 27.44 24.35 -1.77
N SER A 134 27.80 23.75 -2.92
CA SER A 134 26.93 22.82 -3.64
C SER A 134 26.30 21.85 -2.62
N PRO A 135 24.98 21.56 -2.66
CA PRO A 135 24.40 20.64 -1.70
C PRO A 135 25.16 19.31 -1.83
N LYS A 136 25.72 18.80 -0.72
CA LYS A 136 26.21 17.42 -0.70
C LYS A 136 25.01 16.54 -1.03
N GLU A 137 25.04 15.92 -2.20
CA GLU A 137 24.01 15.00 -2.65
C GLU A 137 23.83 13.90 -1.59
N ASP A 138 22.57 13.66 -1.18
CA ASP A 138 22.24 12.61 -0.22
C ASP A 138 22.73 11.25 -0.76
N GLU A 139 23.32 10.43 0.11
CA GLU A 139 23.89 9.13 -0.22
C GLU A 139 22.85 8.21 -0.90
N VAL A 140 21.58 8.37 -0.52
CA VAL A 140 20.45 7.66 -1.13
C VAL A 140 20.21 8.13 -2.56
N THR A 141 20.19 9.43 -2.81
CA THR A 141 20.00 10.02 -4.14
C THR A 141 21.13 9.62 -5.08
N ALA A 142 22.38 9.67 -4.61
CA ALA A 142 23.53 9.22 -5.38
C ALA A 142 23.46 7.72 -5.71
N GLY A 143 23.01 6.89 -4.76
CA GLY A 143 22.80 5.46 -4.98
C GLY A 143 21.71 5.16 -6.02
N LEU A 144 20.56 5.83 -5.95
CA LEU A 144 19.49 5.68 -6.94
C LEU A 144 19.97 6.08 -8.34
N LYS A 145 20.63 7.24 -8.49
CA LYS A 145 21.15 7.70 -9.78
C LYS A 145 22.20 6.76 -10.37
N ARG A 146 23.08 6.21 -9.53
CA ARG A 146 24.06 5.19 -9.94
C ARG A 146 23.37 3.97 -10.55
N ILE A 147 22.39 3.41 -9.83
CA ILE A 147 21.63 2.23 -10.30
C ILE A 147 20.84 2.56 -11.58
N THR A 148 20.24 3.75 -11.66
CA THR A 148 19.58 4.22 -12.89
C THR A 148 20.56 4.25 -14.06
N ALA A 149 21.77 4.77 -13.88
CA ALA A 149 22.79 4.82 -14.92
C ALA A 149 23.21 3.41 -15.39
N GLU A 150 23.41 2.47 -14.45
CA GLU A 150 23.74 1.06 -14.74
C GLU A 150 22.61 0.31 -15.49
N LEU A 151 21.35 0.64 -15.20
CA LEU A 151 20.21 0.07 -15.92
C LEU A 151 20.09 0.64 -17.34
N VAL A 152 20.40 1.93 -17.52
CA VAL A 152 20.43 2.59 -18.84
C VAL A 152 21.59 2.08 -19.69
N SER A 153 22.78 1.88 -19.10
CA SER A 153 23.97 1.36 -19.78
C SER A 153 23.84 -0.11 -20.19
N ARG A 154 22.78 -0.80 -19.73
CA ARG A 154 22.54 -2.24 -19.90
C ARG A 154 23.63 -3.12 -19.27
N GLU A 155 24.43 -2.57 -18.35
CA GLU A 155 25.40 -3.34 -17.57
C GLU A 155 24.71 -4.30 -16.58
N THR A 156 23.47 -3.97 -16.20
CA THR A 156 22.60 -4.79 -15.35
C THR A 156 21.41 -5.37 -16.14
N SER A 157 21.19 -6.68 -16.00
CA SER A 157 20.04 -7.39 -16.56
C SER A 157 18.87 -7.45 -15.57
N ILE A 158 17.65 -7.33 -16.10
CA ILE A 158 16.39 -7.39 -15.35
C ILE A 158 15.95 -8.82 -15.02
N ASP A 159 16.46 -9.81 -15.75
CA ASP A 159 16.13 -11.24 -15.61
C ASP A 159 16.63 -11.90 -14.31
N GLY A 160 17.24 -11.13 -13.40
CA GLY A 160 17.73 -11.61 -12.12
C GLY A 160 19.11 -12.29 -12.17
N THR A 161 19.77 -12.34 -13.33
CA THR A 161 21.12 -12.93 -13.47
C THR A 161 22.23 -12.03 -12.89
N THR A 162 21.95 -10.74 -12.70
CA THR A 162 22.93 -9.78 -12.18
C THR A 162 23.03 -9.87 -10.67
N ARG A 163 24.16 -10.41 -10.18
CA ARG A 163 24.44 -10.50 -8.73
C ARG A 163 24.89 -9.14 -8.19
N MET A 164 24.18 -8.65 -7.18
CA MET A 164 24.51 -7.39 -6.51
C MET A 164 25.86 -7.44 -5.79
N SER A 165 26.62 -6.33 -5.86
CA SER A 165 27.85 -6.13 -5.08
C SER A 165 27.53 -6.01 -3.58
N THR A 166 28.46 -6.43 -2.70
CA THR A 166 28.26 -6.34 -1.23
C THR A 166 27.97 -4.90 -0.76
N PRO A 167 28.66 -3.85 -1.25
CA PRO A 167 28.31 -2.47 -0.90
C PRO A 167 26.88 -2.06 -1.28
N ASP A 168 26.39 -2.46 -2.47
CA ASP A 168 25.02 -2.16 -2.87
C ASP A 168 24.01 -2.87 -1.97
N LYS A 169 24.35 -4.06 -1.48
CA LYS A 169 23.50 -4.83 -0.58
C LYS A 169 23.33 -4.15 0.77
N ASP A 170 24.43 -3.73 1.40
CA ASP A 170 24.40 -3.02 2.68
C ASP A 170 23.64 -1.68 2.54
N TRP A 171 23.85 -0.99 1.41
CA TRP A 171 23.11 0.22 1.07
C TRP A 171 21.61 -0.03 0.92
N MET A 172 21.18 -1.12 0.25
CA MET A 172 19.75 -1.42 0.11
C MET A 172 19.10 -1.83 1.44
N GLU A 173 19.80 -2.59 2.28
CA GLU A 173 19.33 -2.96 3.61
C GLU A 173 19.05 -1.70 4.44
N ALA A 174 20.02 -0.78 4.49
CA ALA A 174 19.91 0.50 5.21
C ALA A 174 18.75 1.38 4.72
N ASN A 175 18.37 1.29 3.45
CA ASN A 175 17.36 2.14 2.83
C ASN A 175 15.99 1.48 2.64
N SER A 176 15.78 0.25 3.10
CA SER A 176 14.52 -0.50 2.96
C SER A 176 13.52 -0.31 4.10
N LYS A 177 13.95 0.30 5.22
CA LYS A 177 13.18 0.33 6.47
C LYS A 177 11.77 0.91 6.32
N VAL A 178 11.64 2.07 5.65
CA VAL A 178 10.35 2.79 5.53
C VAL A 178 9.35 1.99 4.70
N PHE A 179 9.80 1.20 3.72
CA PHE A 179 8.93 0.27 2.99
C PHE A 179 8.21 -0.69 3.96
N PHE A 180 8.95 -1.32 4.87
CA PHE A 180 8.41 -2.28 5.84
C PHE A 180 7.70 -1.66 7.05
N GLU A 181 7.65 -0.34 7.13
CA GLU A 181 6.94 0.41 8.18
C GLU A 181 5.68 1.10 7.65
N ARG A 182 5.58 1.33 6.34
CA ARG A 182 4.48 2.11 5.74
C ARG A 182 3.81 1.44 4.54
N PHE A 183 4.58 0.82 3.65
CA PHE A 183 4.03 0.17 2.45
C PHE A 183 3.57 -1.26 2.74
N HIS A 184 4.39 -2.02 3.46
CA HIS A 184 4.16 -3.44 3.74
C HIS A 184 2.88 -3.70 4.56
N ASP A 185 2.48 -2.78 5.42
CA ASP A 185 1.28 -2.94 6.25
C ASP A 185 0.01 -2.98 5.38
N THR A 186 -0.07 -2.12 4.36
CA THR A 186 -1.17 -2.10 3.38
C THR A 186 -0.97 -3.13 2.25
N TRP A 187 0.28 -3.37 1.85
CA TRP A 187 0.66 -4.24 0.73
C TRP A 187 1.72 -5.27 1.15
N PRO A 188 1.35 -6.29 1.94
CA PRO A 188 2.26 -7.29 2.50
C PRO A 188 2.71 -8.33 1.46
N ILE A 189 3.13 -7.90 0.28
CA ILE A 189 3.51 -8.75 -0.86
C ILE A 189 4.80 -9.53 -0.53
N LEU A 190 5.73 -8.89 0.19
CA LEU A 190 6.98 -9.49 0.62
C LEU A 190 6.87 -10.01 2.04
N HIS A 191 7.58 -11.09 2.36
CA HIS A 191 7.63 -11.62 3.73
C HIS A 191 8.71 -10.86 4.51
N ALA A 192 8.30 -9.81 5.22
CA ALA A 192 9.21 -8.91 5.91
C ALA A 192 10.15 -9.60 6.93
N PRO A 193 9.75 -10.64 7.69
CA PRO A 193 10.66 -11.36 8.60
C PRO A 193 11.79 -12.12 7.90
N SER A 194 11.66 -12.46 6.62
CA SER A 194 12.69 -13.18 5.85
C SER A 194 13.17 -12.40 4.63
N PHE A 195 12.84 -11.11 4.53
CA PHE A 195 13.33 -10.27 3.47
C PHE A 195 14.78 -9.89 3.77
N PHE A 196 15.67 -10.42 2.95
CA PHE A 196 17.08 -10.02 2.91
C PHE A 196 17.36 -9.53 1.50
N PRO A 197 17.76 -8.26 1.29
CA PRO A 197 18.10 -7.74 -0.04
C PRO A 197 19.10 -8.63 -0.81
N MET A 198 19.91 -9.38 -0.05
CA MET A 198 20.89 -10.37 -0.50
C MET A 198 20.33 -11.53 -1.31
N ASP A 199 19.07 -11.90 -1.08
CA ASP A 199 18.45 -13.14 -1.59
C ASP A 199 17.39 -12.87 -2.67
N HIS A 200 17.19 -11.60 -3.05
CA HIS A 200 16.19 -11.17 -4.03
C HIS A 200 16.85 -10.64 -5.31
N ALA A 201 16.12 -10.73 -6.43
CA ALA A 201 16.55 -10.13 -7.69
C ALA A 201 16.76 -8.62 -7.50
N LEU A 202 17.79 -8.07 -8.17
CA LEU A 202 18.15 -6.64 -8.12
C LEU A 202 16.91 -5.75 -8.26
N VAL A 203 16.04 -6.04 -9.21
CA VAL A 203 14.83 -5.25 -9.50
C VAL A 203 13.88 -5.17 -8.31
N VAL A 204 13.71 -6.26 -7.54
CA VAL A 204 12.86 -6.28 -6.36
C VAL A 204 13.46 -5.39 -5.26
N SER A 205 14.75 -5.58 -4.98
CA SER A 205 15.45 -4.80 -3.94
C SER A 205 15.51 -3.31 -4.29
N VAL A 206 15.76 -2.96 -5.56
CA VAL A 206 15.71 -1.59 -6.08
C VAL A 206 14.31 -1.01 -5.96
N SER A 207 13.25 -1.77 -6.29
CA SER A 207 11.87 -1.31 -6.16
C SER A 207 11.51 -1.02 -4.69
N VAL A 208 11.97 -1.86 -3.75
CA VAL A 208 11.79 -1.64 -2.31
C VAL A 208 12.45 -0.34 -1.87
N VAL A 209 13.70 -0.09 -2.28
CA VAL A 209 14.42 1.14 -1.92
C VAL A 209 13.82 2.37 -2.59
N MET A 210 13.39 2.25 -3.85
CA MET A 210 12.72 3.32 -4.59
C MET A 210 11.42 3.75 -3.89
N ILE A 211 10.56 2.78 -3.55
CA ILE A 211 9.33 3.05 -2.78
C ILE A 211 9.68 3.62 -1.41
N SER A 212 10.59 2.99 -0.66
CA SER A 212 11.03 3.46 0.66
C SER A 212 11.52 4.92 0.63
N SER A 213 12.29 5.28 -0.40
CA SER A 213 12.82 6.63 -0.62
C SER A 213 11.71 7.64 -0.89
N TRP A 214 10.77 7.28 -1.79
CA TRP A 214 9.58 8.09 -2.05
C TRP A 214 8.80 8.34 -0.76
N LEU A 215 8.60 7.31 0.07
CA LEU A 215 7.86 7.46 1.32
C LEU A 215 8.58 8.31 2.35
N LYS A 216 9.90 8.20 2.42
CA LYS A 216 10.72 8.93 3.39
C LYS A 216 10.69 10.44 3.12
N ASN A 217 10.85 10.85 1.86
CA ASN A 217 10.87 12.26 1.47
C ASN A 217 10.36 12.45 0.03
N PRO A 218 9.04 12.48 -0.18
CA PRO A 218 8.51 12.54 -1.55
C PRO A 218 8.91 13.83 -2.30
N ASP A 219 9.03 14.99 -1.62
CA ASP A 219 9.41 16.26 -2.29
C ASP A 219 10.88 16.30 -2.70
N GLY A 220 11.76 15.65 -1.93
CA GLY A 220 13.20 15.64 -2.23
C GLY A 220 13.65 14.47 -3.10
N MET A 221 12.78 13.48 -3.32
CA MET A 221 13.10 12.24 -4.04
C MET A 221 12.28 12.06 -5.31
N ASP A 222 11.51 13.06 -5.73
CA ASP A 222 10.62 12.97 -6.88
C ASP A 222 11.35 12.63 -8.19
N GLU A 223 12.30 13.46 -8.59
CA GLU A 223 13.10 13.31 -9.81
C GLU A 223 13.87 11.97 -9.85
N PRO A 224 14.70 11.58 -8.84
CA PRO A 224 15.45 10.33 -8.90
C PRO A 224 14.55 9.09 -8.86
N VAL A 225 13.44 9.12 -8.13
CA VAL A 225 12.50 7.98 -8.06
C VAL A 225 11.72 7.82 -9.36
N LEU A 226 11.13 8.90 -9.87
CA LEU A 226 10.35 8.85 -11.11
C LEU A 226 11.23 8.44 -12.28
N ARG A 227 12.45 8.99 -12.38
CA ARG A 227 13.42 8.59 -13.41
C ARG A 227 13.80 7.12 -13.33
N LEU A 228 14.07 6.61 -12.13
CA LEU A 228 14.38 5.19 -11.94
C LEU A 228 13.17 4.31 -12.31
N HIS A 229 11.97 4.70 -11.92
CA HIS A 229 10.75 3.99 -12.27
C HIS A 229 10.53 3.95 -13.78
N GLU A 230 10.70 5.07 -14.48
CA GLU A 230 10.63 5.15 -15.95
C GLU A 230 11.63 4.21 -16.61
N VAL A 231 12.88 4.21 -16.17
CA VAL A 231 13.93 3.33 -16.72
C VAL A 231 13.59 1.86 -16.48
N LEU A 232 13.13 1.49 -15.28
CA LEU A 232 12.67 0.13 -15.02
C LEU A 232 11.55 -0.27 -15.98
N MET A 233 10.56 0.60 -16.16
CA MET A 233 9.46 0.36 -17.10
C MET A 233 9.94 0.28 -18.56
N GLU A 234 10.83 1.17 -19.00
CA GLU A 234 11.42 1.12 -20.34
C GLU A 234 12.17 -0.19 -20.58
N ARG A 235 12.91 -0.66 -19.59
CA ARG A 235 13.67 -1.91 -19.69
C ARG A 235 12.76 -3.15 -19.64
N PHE A 236 11.63 -3.08 -18.94
CA PHE A 236 10.59 -4.13 -19.02
C PHE A 236 9.88 -4.18 -20.37
N PHE A 237 9.83 -3.05 -21.10
CA PHE A 237 8.97 -2.93 -22.28
C PHE A 237 9.67 -2.73 -23.61
N GLU A 238 10.91 -2.25 -23.64
CA GLU A 238 11.82 -1.82 -24.73
C GLU A 238 11.21 -1.21 -26.03
N TRP A 239 9.88 -1.06 -26.15
CA TRP A 239 9.14 -0.71 -27.38
C TRP A 239 7.80 0.03 -27.10
N ILE A 240 7.50 0.48 -25.87
CA ILE A 240 6.21 1.12 -25.53
C ILE A 240 6.34 2.63 -25.22
N SER A 241 5.68 3.46 -26.04
CA SER A 241 5.80 4.93 -26.07
C SER A 241 4.77 5.70 -25.21
N GLU A 242 3.97 5.05 -24.35
CA GLU A 242 2.84 5.71 -23.66
C GLU A 242 3.12 6.15 -22.21
N LYS A 243 2.22 6.98 -21.62
CA LYS A 243 2.22 7.44 -20.21
C LYS A 243 2.35 6.28 -19.20
N LEU A 244 2.92 6.53 -18.01
CA LEU A 244 3.18 5.52 -16.96
C LEU A 244 1.98 4.63 -16.62
N VAL A 245 0.78 5.21 -16.47
CA VAL A 245 -0.45 4.45 -16.16
C VAL A 245 -0.84 3.48 -17.29
N ALA A 246 -0.62 3.86 -18.55
CA ALA A 246 -0.88 2.98 -19.68
C ALA A 246 0.13 1.82 -19.73
N ARG A 247 1.41 2.10 -19.47
CA ARG A 247 2.45 1.07 -19.31
C ARG A 247 2.11 0.09 -18.18
N ALA A 248 1.68 0.59 -17.03
CA ALA A 248 1.23 -0.25 -15.91
C ALA A 248 0.03 -1.13 -16.28
N THR A 249 -0.93 -0.60 -17.04
CA THR A 249 -2.10 -1.34 -17.54
C THR A 249 -1.71 -2.49 -18.47
N LEU A 250 -0.72 -2.27 -19.34
CA LEU A 250 -0.15 -3.28 -20.23
C LEU A 250 0.62 -4.34 -19.46
N LEU A 251 1.48 -3.93 -18.50
CA LEU A 251 2.22 -4.85 -17.63
C LEU A 251 1.28 -5.76 -16.87
N ARG A 252 0.25 -5.18 -16.25
CA ARG A 252 -0.78 -5.92 -15.54
C ARG A 252 -1.47 -6.91 -16.48
N GLY A 253 -1.83 -6.50 -17.70
CA GLY A 253 -2.45 -7.39 -18.68
C GLY A 253 -1.55 -8.58 -19.07
N MET A 254 -0.27 -8.33 -19.35
CA MET A 254 0.71 -9.37 -19.65
C MET A 254 0.93 -10.32 -18.48
N LEU A 255 1.04 -9.77 -17.26
CA LEU A 255 1.22 -10.56 -16.04
C LEU A 255 0.03 -11.48 -15.79
N VAL A 256 -1.21 -10.99 -15.94
CA VAL A 256 -2.41 -11.81 -15.83
C VAL A 256 -2.42 -12.94 -16.86
N VAL A 257 -2.07 -12.64 -18.12
CA VAL A 257 -1.97 -13.68 -19.18
C VAL A 257 -0.92 -14.73 -18.82
N TYR A 258 0.29 -14.31 -18.43
CA TYR A 258 1.35 -15.23 -18.06
C TYR A 258 0.97 -16.11 -16.87
N MET A 259 0.35 -15.52 -15.84
CA MET A 259 -0.12 -16.25 -14.66
C MET A 259 -1.23 -17.24 -15.00
N ARG A 260 -2.08 -16.96 -16.00
CA ARG A 260 -3.06 -17.95 -16.50
C ARG A 260 -2.39 -19.12 -17.18
N GLU A 261 -1.42 -18.87 -18.06
CA GLU A 261 -0.68 -19.94 -18.76
C GLU A 261 0.07 -20.85 -17.79
N MET A 262 0.54 -20.31 -16.66
CA MET A 262 1.21 -21.07 -15.60
C MET A 262 0.24 -21.66 -14.55
N GLU A 263 -1.08 -21.58 -14.77
CA GLU A 263 -2.12 -21.99 -13.81
C GLU A 263 -1.92 -21.41 -12.41
N PHE A 264 -1.36 -20.20 -12.32
CA PHE A 264 -0.91 -19.62 -11.06
C PHE A 264 -2.07 -19.35 -10.09
N PHE A 265 -3.28 -19.15 -10.62
CA PHE A 265 -4.49 -18.89 -9.82
C PHE A 265 -5.13 -20.17 -9.24
N VAL A 266 -4.58 -21.35 -9.57
CA VAL A 266 -5.09 -22.67 -9.16
C VAL A 266 -4.33 -23.20 -7.95
N CYS A 267 -5.02 -23.64 -6.89
CA CYS A 267 -4.37 -24.07 -5.66
C CYS A 267 -3.54 -25.36 -5.84
N GLU A 268 -3.97 -26.26 -6.72
CA GLU A 268 -3.28 -27.53 -6.99
C GLU A 268 -1.92 -27.30 -7.65
N SER A 269 -1.86 -26.38 -8.61
CA SER A 269 -0.64 -25.98 -9.31
C SER A 269 0.33 -25.32 -8.33
N ALA A 270 -0.14 -24.44 -7.44
CA ALA A 270 0.68 -23.88 -6.36
C ALA A 270 1.27 -24.97 -5.43
N ALA A 271 0.47 -25.98 -5.06
CA ALA A 271 0.93 -27.09 -4.23
C ALA A 271 1.91 -28.02 -4.97
N TYR A 272 1.75 -28.20 -6.28
CA TYR A 272 2.68 -28.93 -7.12
C TYR A 272 4.03 -28.22 -7.21
N GLU A 273 4.04 -26.93 -7.57
CA GLU A 273 5.24 -26.09 -7.68
C GLU A 273 6.03 -26.07 -6.37
N GLN A 274 5.33 -25.91 -5.24
CA GLN A 274 5.95 -26.00 -3.92
C GLN A 274 6.64 -27.36 -3.70
N ARG A 275 5.99 -28.48 -4.04
CA ARG A 275 6.56 -29.83 -3.83
C ARG A 275 7.77 -30.10 -4.71
N VAL A 276 7.74 -29.62 -5.96
CA VAL A 276 8.79 -29.85 -6.95
C VAL A 276 10.02 -28.99 -6.67
N HIS A 277 9.83 -27.69 -6.47
CA HIS A 277 10.94 -26.74 -6.36
C HIS A 277 11.39 -26.49 -4.92
N PHE A 278 10.52 -26.72 -3.94
CA PHE A 278 10.80 -26.47 -2.53
C PHE A 278 10.45 -27.68 -1.65
N PRO A 279 11.02 -28.88 -1.93
CA PRO A 279 10.74 -30.08 -1.16
C PRO A 279 11.24 -29.93 0.28
N GLY A 280 10.41 -30.32 1.25
CA GLY A 280 10.78 -30.30 2.67
C GLY A 280 9.57 -30.39 3.59
N THR A 281 9.84 -30.56 4.88
CA THR A 281 8.81 -30.64 5.94
C THR A 281 8.89 -29.48 6.93
N PHE A 282 9.78 -28.51 6.69
CA PHE A 282 9.97 -27.38 7.58
C PHE A 282 8.81 -26.38 7.43
N ILE A 283 7.86 -26.47 8.36
CA ILE A 283 6.56 -25.76 8.32
C ILE A 283 6.69 -24.24 8.06
N PRO A 284 7.57 -23.48 8.76
CA PRO A 284 7.67 -22.03 8.53
C PRO A 284 7.99 -21.67 7.09
N TRP A 285 8.89 -22.42 6.45
CA TRP A 285 9.26 -22.22 5.05
C TRP A 285 8.12 -22.55 4.09
N LEU A 286 7.47 -23.71 4.29
CA LEU A 286 6.34 -24.14 3.47
C LEU A 286 5.18 -23.12 3.55
N GLN A 287 4.89 -22.63 4.75
CA GLN A 287 3.84 -21.63 4.96
C GLN A 287 4.20 -20.30 4.31
N THR A 288 5.45 -19.85 4.46
CA THR A 288 5.94 -18.62 3.81
C THR A 288 5.75 -18.67 2.30
N ILE A 289 6.13 -19.78 1.64
CA ILE A 289 5.98 -19.93 0.18
C ILE A 289 4.52 -19.88 -0.25
N ARG A 290 3.64 -20.64 0.42
CA ARG A 290 2.20 -20.64 0.12
C ARG A 290 1.59 -19.25 0.27
N GLU A 291 1.96 -18.55 1.33
CA GLU A 291 1.42 -17.24 1.63
C GLU A 291 1.97 -16.15 0.69
N ARG A 292 3.24 -16.25 0.24
CA ARG A 292 3.76 -15.40 -0.86
C ARG A 292 2.89 -15.53 -2.11
N TRP A 293 2.54 -16.77 -2.46
CA TRP A 293 1.72 -17.09 -3.63
C TRP A 293 0.33 -16.43 -3.53
N LYS A 294 -0.38 -16.67 -2.42
CA LYS A 294 -1.71 -16.08 -2.19
C LYS A 294 -1.68 -14.55 -2.18
N ARG A 295 -0.71 -13.95 -1.49
CA ARG A 295 -0.59 -12.49 -1.36
C ARG A 295 -0.26 -11.82 -2.70
N LEU A 296 0.48 -12.49 -3.58
CA LEU A 296 0.73 -12.02 -4.94
C LEU A 296 -0.56 -12.01 -5.79
N ILE A 297 -1.36 -13.08 -5.72
CA ILE A 297 -2.67 -13.16 -6.41
C ILE A 297 -3.59 -12.03 -5.93
N ILE A 298 -3.70 -11.87 -4.61
CA ILE A 298 -4.55 -10.87 -3.97
C ILE A 298 -4.12 -9.45 -4.36
N ALA A 299 -2.82 -9.15 -4.33
CA ALA A 299 -2.29 -7.86 -4.72
C ALA A 299 -2.56 -7.56 -6.21
N LEU A 300 -2.35 -8.53 -7.09
CA LEU A 300 -2.66 -8.38 -8.52
C LEU A 300 -4.15 -8.13 -8.76
N TYR A 301 -5.02 -8.86 -8.06
CA TYR A 301 -6.46 -8.67 -8.15
C TYR A 301 -6.90 -7.27 -7.71
N LYS A 302 -6.39 -6.79 -6.56
CA LYS A 302 -6.65 -5.42 -6.07
C LYS A 302 -6.16 -4.36 -7.08
N ILE A 303 -4.95 -4.51 -7.61
CA ILE A 303 -4.37 -3.61 -8.62
C ILE A 303 -5.17 -3.61 -9.92
N ASP A 304 -5.60 -4.77 -10.42
CA ASP A 304 -6.42 -4.87 -11.63
C ASP A 304 -7.73 -4.08 -11.47
N VAL A 305 -8.42 -4.28 -10.35
CA VAL A 305 -9.65 -3.55 -10.03
C VAL A 305 -9.40 -2.05 -9.95
N TYR A 306 -8.33 -1.61 -9.28
CA TYR A 306 -8.00 -0.19 -9.15
C TYR A 306 -7.74 0.48 -10.50
N LEU A 307 -6.95 -0.16 -11.35
CA LEU A 307 -6.68 0.33 -12.71
C LEU A 307 -7.95 0.32 -13.57
N SER A 308 -8.79 -0.71 -13.44
CA SER A 308 -10.06 -0.80 -14.16
C SER A 308 -11.04 0.30 -13.75
N ILE A 309 -11.16 0.62 -12.46
CA ILE A 309 -11.95 1.77 -11.97
C ILE A 309 -11.40 3.08 -12.53
N ALA A 310 -10.09 3.30 -12.40
CA ALA A 310 -9.37 4.48 -12.88
C ALA A 310 -9.61 4.75 -14.38
N ARG A 311 -9.73 3.70 -15.20
CA ARG A 311 -9.94 3.80 -16.66
C ARG A 311 -11.42 3.60 -17.07
N GLY A 312 -12.30 3.31 -16.11
CA GLY A 312 -13.70 2.90 -16.32
C GLY A 312 -13.87 1.62 -17.16
N GLN A 313 -12.84 0.78 -17.21
CA GLN A 313 -12.81 -0.47 -17.97
C GLN A 313 -13.31 -1.64 -17.10
N PRO A 314 -13.74 -2.77 -17.70
CA PRO A 314 -13.99 -3.97 -16.90
C PRO A 314 -12.68 -4.48 -16.27
N ALA A 315 -12.78 -5.22 -15.16
CA ALA A 315 -11.67 -5.96 -14.58
C ALA A 315 -11.15 -6.99 -15.60
N SER A 316 -9.84 -7.19 -15.67
CA SER A 316 -9.23 -8.22 -16.53
C SER A 316 -9.07 -9.56 -15.82
N LEU A 317 -8.97 -9.55 -14.49
CA LEU A 317 -8.91 -10.73 -13.63
C LEU A 317 -10.22 -10.83 -12.83
N HIS A 318 -10.97 -11.91 -13.04
CA HIS A 318 -12.21 -12.16 -12.33
C HIS A 318 -11.94 -12.89 -11.02
N ARG A 319 -12.71 -12.58 -9.98
CA ARG A 319 -12.56 -13.25 -8.68
C ARG A 319 -12.84 -14.75 -8.76
N GLU A 320 -13.67 -15.18 -9.71
CA GLU A 320 -14.02 -16.57 -9.95
C GLU A 320 -12.82 -17.38 -10.49
N GLU A 321 -11.80 -16.72 -11.04
CA GLU A 321 -10.55 -17.36 -11.47
C GLU A 321 -9.61 -17.66 -10.28
N ILE A 322 -9.85 -17.03 -9.11
CA ILE A 322 -9.00 -17.16 -7.94
C ILE A 322 -9.41 -18.41 -7.15
N ASP A 323 -8.71 -19.50 -7.42
CA ASP A 323 -8.79 -20.73 -6.64
C ASP A 323 -7.69 -20.75 -5.56
N ALA A 324 -7.75 -19.79 -4.63
CA ALA A 324 -6.89 -19.74 -3.45
C ALA A 324 -7.73 -19.83 -2.17
N THR A 325 -7.20 -20.46 -1.13
CA THR A 325 -7.81 -20.38 0.21
C THR A 325 -7.52 -19.01 0.82
N MET A 326 -8.28 -18.62 1.85
CA MET A 326 -8.03 -17.35 2.52
C MET A 326 -6.56 -17.25 3.01
N PRO A 327 -5.94 -16.06 2.94
CA PRO A 327 -4.59 -15.86 3.44
C PRO A 327 -4.56 -15.96 4.96
N SER A 328 -3.38 -16.30 5.47
CA SER A 328 -3.03 -16.18 6.87
C SER A 328 -3.19 -14.75 7.38
N THR A 329 -3.36 -14.60 8.69
CA THR A 329 -3.42 -13.30 9.35
C THR A 329 -2.15 -12.48 9.10
N PHE A 330 -2.27 -11.15 9.15
CA PHE A 330 -1.10 -10.25 9.12
C PHE A 330 -0.12 -10.59 10.25
N SER A 331 -0.65 -11.03 11.40
CA SER A 331 0.13 -11.44 12.56
C SER A 331 1.02 -12.65 12.29
N LEU A 332 0.49 -13.72 11.70
CA LEU A 332 1.32 -14.89 11.35
C LEU A 332 2.34 -14.56 10.26
N TRP A 333 1.95 -13.75 9.27
CA TRP A 333 2.83 -13.29 8.19
C TRP A 333 3.99 -12.41 8.66
N ASN A 334 3.81 -11.73 9.78
CA ASN A 334 4.80 -10.85 10.39
C ASN A 334 5.40 -11.44 11.67
N ALA A 335 5.52 -12.77 11.74
CA ALA A 335 6.15 -13.45 12.85
C ALA A 335 7.69 -13.33 12.78
N TYR A 336 8.25 -12.36 13.52
CA TYR A 336 9.70 -12.14 13.62
C TYR A 336 10.36 -13.16 14.54
N GLY A 337 10.83 -14.27 13.96
CA GLY A 337 11.55 -15.34 14.66
C GLY A 337 10.74 -16.64 14.80
N LEU A 338 11.44 -17.77 14.89
CA LEU A 338 10.79 -19.09 14.90
C LEU A 338 9.94 -19.34 16.15
N ASN A 339 10.39 -18.87 17.31
CA ASN A 339 9.65 -18.93 18.56
C ASN A 339 8.32 -18.16 18.47
N VAL A 340 8.35 -16.98 17.83
CA VAL A 340 7.15 -16.17 17.58
C VAL A 340 6.24 -16.86 16.58
N PHE A 341 6.78 -17.38 15.49
CA PHE A 341 6.02 -18.09 14.47
C PHE A 341 5.23 -19.26 15.06
N PHE A 342 5.85 -20.16 15.82
CA PHE A 342 5.16 -21.32 16.38
C PHE A 342 4.10 -20.93 17.43
N ARG A 343 4.34 -19.85 18.19
CA ARG A 343 3.34 -19.28 19.10
C ARG A 343 2.13 -18.78 18.32
N ARG A 344 2.32 -17.88 17.35
CA ARG A 344 1.24 -17.30 16.55
C ARG A 344 0.52 -18.35 15.70
N LEU A 345 1.23 -19.37 15.22
CA LEU A 345 0.63 -20.49 14.49
C LEU A 345 -0.40 -21.24 15.35
N SER A 346 -0.16 -21.37 16.67
CA SER A 346 -1.12 -22.00 17.58
C SER A 346 -2.37 -21.14 17.84
N GLN A 347 -2.28 -19.83 17.57
CA GLN A 347 -3.36 -18.85 17.73
C GLN A 347 -4.02 -18.49 16.38
N GLU A 348 -3.49 -19.00 15.26
CA GLU A 348 -4.02 -18.73 13.94
C GLU A 348 -5.41 -19.37 13.80
N PRO A 349 -6.42 -18.64 13.29
CA PRO A 349 -7.75 -19.21 13.03
C PRO A 349 -7.68 -20.21 11.86
N THR A 350 -7.39 -21.47 12.18
CA THR A 350 -7.13 -22.55 11.21
C THR A 350 -8.28 -22.80 10.24
N ASP A 351 -9.52 -22.53 10.68
CA ASP A 351 -10.73 -22.68 9.88
C ASP A 351 -10.70 -21.78 8.63
N ARG A 352 -9.93 -20.67 8.63
CA ARG A 352 -9.76 -19.80 7.46
C ARG A 352 -9.27 -20.57 6.22
N VAL A 353 -8.41 -21.56 6.42
CA VAL A 353 -7.83 -22.35 5.32
C VAL A 353 -8.88 -23.25 4.65
N GLY A 354 -9.98 -23.56 5.34
CA GLY A 354 -11.07 -24.37 4.81
C GLY A 354 -11.93 -23.64 3.76
N PHE A 355 -11.87 -22.31 3.70
CA PHE A 355 -12.68 -21.52 2.79
C PHE A 355 -11.88 -21.02 1.59
N LYS A 356 -12.49 -21.10 0.41
CA LYS A 356 -11.97 -20.46 -0.80
C LYS A 356 -12.22 -18.96 -0.72
N LEU A 357 -11.20 -18.18 -1.08
CA LEU A 357 -11.27 -16.73 -1.04
C LEU A 357 -12.41 -16.20 -1.90
N SER A 358 -12.54 -16.71 -3.13
CA SER A 358 -13.60 -16.35 -4.09
C SER A 358 -15.02 -16.61 -3.56
N GLU A 359 -15.21 -17.67 -2.79
CA GLU A 359 -16.49 -17.99 -2.13
C GLU A 359 -16.83 -16.97 -1.04
N VAL A 360 -15.85 -16.61 -0.20
CA VAL A 360 -16.05 -15.67 0.91
C VAL A 360 -16.34 -14.27 0.39
N ILE A 361 -15.51 -13.77 -0.55
CA ILE A 361 -15.63 -12.39 -1.06
C ILE A 361 -16.81 -12.21 -2.03
N SER A 362 -17.48 -13.30 -2.43
CA SER A 362 -18.69 -13.25 -3.27
C SER A 362 -20.00 -13.30 -2.50
N ASN A 363 -19.96 -13.72 -1.24
CA ASN A 363 -21.15 -13.92 -0.43
C ASN A 363 -21.03 -13.24 0.95
N PRO A 364 -21.69 -12.09 1.16
CA PRO A 364 -21.73 -11.40 2.46
C PRO A 364 -22.30 -12.24 3.61
N ASN A 365 -23.06 -13.29 3.28
CA ASN A 365 -23.65 -14.25 4.22
C ASN A 365 -22.87 -15.57 4.27
N SER A 366 -21.61 -15.58 3.84
CA SER A 366 -20.76 -16.78 3.92
C SER A 366 -20.71 -17.33 5.35
N PRO A 367 -20.69 -18.66 5.55
CA PRO A 367 -20.46 -19.25 6.86
C PRO A 367 -19.13 -18.82 7.50
N ALA A 368 -18.18 -18.32 6.72
CA ALA A 368 -16.91 -17.77 7.20
C ALA A 368 -17.03 -16.36 7.81
N LYS A 369 -18.24 -15.77 7.96
CA LYS A 369 -18.44 -14.36 8.37
C LYS A 369 -17.72 -13.97 9.66
N SER A 370 -17.65 -14.87 10.65
CA SER A 370 -16.93 -14.64 11.91
C SER A 370 -15.40 -14.64 11.75
N LEU A 371 -14.89 -15.20 10.65
CA LEU A 371 -13.47 -15.29 10.32
C LEU A 371 -13.00 -14.15 9.41
N VAL A 372 -13.91 -13.41 8.77
CA VAL A 372 -13.61 -12.32 7.82
C VAL A 372 -12.80 -11.20 8.49
N LEU A 373 -11.74 -10.76 7.81
CA LEU A 373 -10.89 -9.62 8.19
C LEU A 373 -11.14 -8.41 7.28
N LEU A 374 -10.65 -7.23 7.67
CA LEU A 374 -10.76 -5.98 6.90
C LEU A 374 -10.28 -6.14 5.46
N GLU A 375 -9.18 -6.84 5.25
CA GLU A 375 -8.58 -7.10 3.95
C GLU A 375 -9.49 -7.98 3.07
N ASP A 376 -10.20 -8.94 3.67
CA ASP A 376 -11.17 -9.78 2.96
C ASP A 376 -12.38 -8.95 2.51
N VAL A 377 -12.86 -8.02 3.37
CA VAL A 377 -13.92 -7.06 3.02
C VAL A 377 -13.46 -6.14 1.89
N HIS A 378 -12.21 -5.68 1.91
CA HIS A 378 -11.64 -4.88 0.83
C HIS A 378 -11.73 -5.64 -0.51
N LEU A 379 -11.30 -6.89 -0.54
CA LEU A 379 -11.37 -7.73 -1.74
C LEU A 379 -12.81 -7.98 -2.19
N ALA A 380 -13.75 -8.09 -1.25
CA ALA A 380 -15.17 -8.20 -1.57
C ALA A 380 -15.74 -6.93 -2.21
N LEU A 381 -15.37 -5.74 -1.71
CA LEU A 381 -15.69 -4.46 -2.33
C LEU A 381 -15.08 -4.33 -3.72
N CYS A 382 -13.85 -4.79 -3.91
CA CYS A 382 -13.22 -4.90 -5.24
C CYS A 382 -14.02 -5.83 -6.17
N GLY A 383 -14.55 -6.94 -5.63
CA GLY A 383 -15.40 -7.91 -6.34
C GLY A 383 -16.75 -7.42 -6.81
N LEU A 384 -17.21 -6.24 -6.35
CA LEU A 384 -18.44 -5.62 -6.87
C LEU A 384 -18.24 -4.92 -8.22
N LEU A 385 -17.00 -4.57 -8.59
CA LEU A 385 -16.71 -3.81 -9.80
C LEU A 385 -17.34 -4.41 -11.07
N PRO A 386 -17.21 -5.71 -11.38
CA PRO A 386 -17.77 -6.26 -12.62
C PRO A 386 -19.30 -6.09 -12.69
N GLY A 387 -19.99 -6.27 -11.57
CA GLY A 387 -21.43 -6.10 -11.46
C GLY A 387 -21.86 -4.65 -11.65
N ILE A 388 -21.18 -3.72 -10.98
CA ILE A 388 -21.42 -2.27 -11.08
C ILE A 388 -21.14 -1.77 -12.49
N TRP A 389 -20.02 -2.19 -13.09
CA TRP A 389 -19.66 -1.83 -14.46
C TRP A 389 -20.71 -2.32 -15.46
N ASN A 390 -21.13 -3.60 -15.34
CA ASN A 390 -22.16 -4.17 -16.21
C ASN A 390 -23.50 -3.44 -16.06
N HIS A 391 -23.93 -3.19 -14.82
CA HIS A 391 -25.13 -2.38 -14.53
C HIS A 391 -25.05 -1.02 -15.24
N THR A 392 -23.93 -0.31 -15.09
CA THR A 392 -23.70 1.00 -15.72
C THR A 392 -23.77 0.91 -17.26
N GLN A 393 -23.18 -0.11 -17.88
CA GLN A 393 -23.27 -0.28 -19.34
C GLN A 393 -24.69 -0.59 -19.82
N ILE A 394 -25.44 -1.40 -19.08
CA ILE A 394 -26.83 -1.71 -19.41
C ILE A 394 -27.69 -0.45 -19.28
N VAL A 395 -27.59 0.29 -18.18
CA VAL A 395 -28.35 1.54 -17.98
C VAL A 395 -28.11 2.52 -19.13
N ARG A 396 -26.86 2.69 -19.59
CA ARG A 396 -26.55 3.53 -20.76
C ARG A 396 -27.31 3.09 -22.01
N ARG A 397 -27.21 1.82 -22.39
CA ARG A 397 -27.85 1.27 -23.59
C ARG A 397 -29.38 1.31 -23.51
N THR A 398 -29.93 1.01 -22.33
CA THR A 398 -31.37 0.96 -22.06
C THR A 398 -31.98 2.36 -22.06
N THR A 399 -31.30 3.35 -21.48
CA THR A 399 -31.71 4.77 -21.51
C THR A 399 -31.74 5.29 -22.95
N GLU A 400 -30.73 4.93 -23.75
CA GLU A 400 -30.71 5.28 -25.17
C GLU A 400 -31.82 4.59 -25.99
N ALA A 401 -32.25 3.41 -25.56
CA ALA A 401 -33.27 2.62 -26.24
C ALA A 401 -34.70 2.80 -25.68
N GLY A 402 -34.90 3.61 -24.64
CA GLY A 402 -36.21 3.82 -23.99
C GLY A 402 -36.82 2.57 -23.34
N ARG A 403 -35.99 1.62 -22.90
CA ARG A 403 -36.42 0.32 -22.35
C ARG A 403 -36.57 0.36 -20.81
N PRO A 404 -37.32 -0.58 -20.19
CA PRO A 404 -37.43 -0.66 -18.74
C PRO A 404 -36.08 -1.03 -18.08
N MET A 405 -35.82 -0.45 -16.90
CA MET A 405 -34.55 -0.60 -16.18
C MET A 405 -34.38 -1.97 -15.50
N PRO A 406 -33.16 -2.51 -15.44
CA PRO A 406 -32.88 -3.79 -14.79
C PRO A 406 -32.87 -3.70 -13.25
N ASN A 407 -33.33 -4.76 -12.57
CA ASN A 407 -33.37 -4.87 -11.10
C ASN A 407 -31.99 -5.10 -10.42
N SER A 408 -30.86 -4.99 -11.14
CA SER A 408 -29.54 -5.29 -10.57
C SER A 408 -29.05 -4.24 -9.55
N LEU A 409 -29.58 -3.02 -9.59
CA LEU A 409 -29.24 -1.93 -8.67
C LEU A 409 -29.46 -2.33 -7.21
N THR A 410 -30.64 -2.85 -6.88
CA THR A 410 -31.02 -3.20 -5.49
C THR A 410 -30.11 -4.27 -4.90
N SER A 411 -29.76 -5.29 -5.70
CA SER A 411 -28.87 -6.37 -5.26
C SER A 411 -27.44 -5.87 -5.03
N LEU A 412 -26.91 -5.04 -5.93
CA LEU A 412 -25.57 -4.46 -5.77
C LEU A 412 -25.51 -3.48 -4.59
N ALA A 413 -26.52 -2.64 -4.44
CA ALA A 413 -26.63 -1.72 -3.30
C ALA A 413 -26.70 -2.48 -1.98
N TRP A 414 -27.49 -3.56 -1.90
CA TRP A 414 -27.56 -4.41 -0.72
C TRP A 414 -26.21 -5.05 -0.38
N GLN A 415 -25.48 -5.57 -1.38
CA GLN A 415 -24.14 -6.13 -1.14
C GLN A 415 -23.16 -5.06 -0.64
N LEU A 416 -23.16 -3.87 -1.26
CA LEU A 416 -22.30 -2.75 -0.87
C LEU A 416 -22.54 -2.33 0.59
N GLU A 417 -23.80 -2.19 1.00
CA GLU A 417 -24.16 -1.86 2.38
C GLU A 417 -23.84 -2.99 3.37
N THR A 418 -24.00 -4.25 2.95
CA THR A 418 -23.69 -5.40 3.82
C THR A 418 -22.18 -5.48 4.10
N TRP A 419 -21.34 -5.24 3.09
CA TRP A 419 -19.89 -5.20 3.28
C TRP A 419 -19.43 -4.01 4.12
N LYS A 420 -20.08 -2.84 4.00
CA LYS A 420 -19.85 -1.72 4.92
C LYS A 420 -20.19 -2.08 6.37
N ALA A 421 -21.32 -2.75 6.60
CA ALA A 421 -21.71 -3.18 7.94
C ALA A 421 -20.70 -4.17 8.54
N ASP A 422 -20.15 -5.09 7.74
CA ASP A 422 -19.07 -5.97 8.19
C ASP A 422 -17.77 -5.21 8.51
N LEU A 423 -17.43 -4.19 7.72
CA LEU A 423 -16.28 -3.32 8.01
C LEU A 423 -16.44 -2.60 9.36
N GLU A 424 -17.59 -1.98 9.59
CA GLU A 424 -17.91 -1.26 10.83
C GLU A 424 -17.90 -2.22 12.04
N ARG A 425 -18.46 -3.43 11.88
CA ARG A 425 -18.44 -4.47 12.90
C ARG A 425 -17.02 -4.86 13.29
N ILE A 426 -16.17 -5.19 12.33
CA ILE A 426 -14.78 -5.62 12.58
C ILE A 426 -13.98 -4.47 13.24
N SER A 427 -14.13 -3.24 12.73
CA SER A 427 -13.50 -2.05 13.31
C SER A 427 -13.91 -1.84 14.77
N HIS A 428 -15.21 -2.00 15.07
CA HIS A 428 -15.72 -1.89 16.44
C HIS A 428 -15.15 -2.98 17.36
N GLN A 429 -15.12 -4.24 16.91
CA GLN A 429 -14.53 -5.34 17.67
C GLN A 429 -13.04 -5.09 17.97
N CYS A 430 -12.27 -4.66 16.98
CA CYS A 430 -10.86 -4.28 17.17
C CYS A 430 -10.69 -3.13 18.18
N THR A 431 -11.56 -2.13 18.14
CA THR A 431 -11.54 -0.99 19.07
C THR A 431 -11.82 -1.45 20.50
N GLN A 432 -12.77 -2.35 20.70
CA GLN A 432 -13.05 -2.93 22.02
C GLN A 432 -11.85 -3.70 22.57
N CYS A 433 -11.24 -4.58 21.77
CA CYS A 433 -10.05 -5.35 22.17
C CYS A 433 -8.84 -4.46 22.47
N PHE A 434 -8.68 -3.33 21.77
CA PHE A 434 -7.60 -2.38 22.02
C PHE A 434 -7.64 -1.79 23.45
N HIS A 435 -8.85 -1.53 23.96
CA HIS A 435 -9.07 -1.02 25.31
C HIS A 435 -9.08 -2.11 26.39
N ALA A 436 -9.20 -3.39 26.02
CA ALA A 436 -9.10 -4.51 26.94
C ALA A 436 -7.65 -4.82 27.33
N ASP A 437 -7.41 -5.52 28.45
CA ASP A 437 -6.06 -5.89 28.88
C ASP A 437 -5.43 -7.01 28.03
N GLN A 438 -6.25 -7.85 27.38
CA GLN A 438 -5.79 -9.01 26.60
C GLN A 438 -5.64 -8.66 25.11
N ILE A 439 -4.47 -8.97 24.53
CA ILE A 439 -4.15 -8.72 23.10
C ILE A 439 -4.57 -9.89 22.20
N GLU A 440 -4.76 -11.08 22.79
CA GLU A 440 -4.86 -12.36 22.07
C GLU A 440 -6.23 -12.64 21.45
N GLU A 441 -7.18 -11.70 21.54
CA GLU A 441 -8.53 -11.89 20.98
C GLU A 441 -8.59 -11.60 19.47
N PHE A 442 -9.20 -12.51 18.73
CA PHE A 442 -9.57 -12.30 17.32
C PHE A 442 -10.78 -11.35 17.24
N PRO A 443 -10.84 -10.38 16.30
CA PRO A 443 -9.93 -10.20 15.16
C PRO A 443 -8.69 -9.34 15.45
N PHE A 444 -8.60 -8.66 16.61
CA PHE A 444 -7.51 -7.71 16.88
C PHE A 444 -6.12 -8.35 16.78
N PHE A 445 -5.95 -9.54 17.33
CA PHE A 445 -4.69 -10.28 17.28
C PHE A 445 -4.19 -10.54 15.84
N ALA A 446 -5.10 -10.63 14.86
CA ALA A 446 -4.76 -10.85 13.46
C ALA A 446 -3.92 -9.71 12.85
N TYR A 447 -3.93 -8.52 13.48
CA TYR A 447 -3.25 -7.31 13.02
C TYR A 447 -1.93 -7.01 13.74
N VAL A 448 -1.55 -7.83 14.73
CA VAL A 448 -0.34 -7.60 15.53
C VAL A 448 0.91 -7.93 14.72
N GLY A 449 1.69 -6.92 14.35
CA GLY A 449 2.94 -7.09 13.59
C GLY A 449 4.19 -7.25 14.46
N LYS A 450 5.13 -6.30 14.30
CA LYS A 450 6.39 -6.18 15.05
C LYS A 450 6.14 -5.76 16.52
N TYR A 451 7.22 -5.75 17.31
CA TYR A 451 7.29 -5.21 18.68
C TYR A 451 6.66 -6.07 19.78
N GLU A 452 6.75 -7.40 19.67
CA GLU A 452 6.19 -8.31 20.69
C GLU A 452 6.83 -8.16 22.07
N GLU A 453 8.08 -7.69 22.14
CA GLU A 453 8.78 -7.37 23.38
C GLU A 453 8.25 -6.07 24.05
N GLU A 454 7.47 -5.27 23.33
CA GLU A 454 6.86 -4.02 23.79
C GLU A 454 5.33 -4.07 23.56
N PRO A 455 4.54 -4.76 24.41
CA PRO A 455 3.13 -5.03 24.15
C PRO A 455 2.29 -3.78 23.84
N GLN A 456 2.53 -2.67 24.54
CA GLN A 456 1.82 -1.42 24.30
C GLN A 456 2.13 -0.83 22.92
N ARG A 457 3.40 -0.90 22.49
CA ARG A 457 3.81 -0.44 21.16
C ARG A 457 3.21 -1.32 20.06
N ALA A 458 3.18 -2.64 20.27
CA ALA A 458 2.51 -3.57 19.36
C ALA A 458 1.01 -3.27 19.21
N LYS A 459 0.30 -3.00 20.33
CA LYS A 459 -1.13 -2.62 20.29
C LYS A 459 -1.36 -1.33 19.51
N VAL A 460 -0.56 -0.30 19.77
CA VAL A 460 -0.68 1.00 19.06
C VAL A 460 -0.39 0.83 17.57
N ALA A 461 0.66 0.09 17.21
CA ALA A 461 0.99 -0.18 15.81
C ALA A 461 -0.14 -0.96 15.10
N ALA A 462 -0.70 -1.99 15.74
CA ALA A 462 -1.82 -2.76 15.20
C ALA A 462 -3.07 -1.88 15.01
N MET A 463 -3.41 -1.04 16.00
CA MET A 463 -4.55 -0.12 15.89
C MET A 463 -4.36 0.91 14.78
N ASN A 464 -3.15 1.44 14.60
CA ASN A 464 -2.84 2.33 13.48
C ASN A 464 -3.04 1.64 12.13
N ASN A 465 -2.56 0.39 11.99
CA ASN A 465 -2.79 -0.40 10.77
C ASN A 465 -4.29 -0.64 10.52
N ILE A 466 -5.04 -1.03 11.55
CA ILE A 466 -6.50 -1.22 11.49
C ILE A 466 -7.19 0.06 10.99
N LYS A 467 -6.84 1.23 11.54
CA LYS A 467 -7.41 2.52 11.13
C LYS A 467 -7.11 2.84 9.66
N CYS A 468 -5.88 2.61 9.20
CA CYS A 468 -5.51 2.75 7.78
C CYS A 468 -6.34 1.82 6.88
N LEU A 469 -6.44 0.54 7.22
CA LEU A 469 -7.22 -0.45 6.45
C LEU A 469 -8.71 -0.10 6.40
N VAL A 470 -9.30 0.37 7.51
CA VAL A 470 -10.69 0.84 7.55
C VAL A 470 -10.87 2.03 6.61
N SER A 471 -9.95 3.00 6.64
CA SER A 471 -9.99 4.16 5.75
C SER A 471 -9.90 3.75 4.27
N ASP A 472 -8.98 2.87 3.91
CA ASP A 472 -8.85 2.32 2.55
C ASP A 472 -10.13 1.60 2.06
N CYS A 473 -10.74 0.80 2.93
CA CYS A 473 -11.99 0.10 2.63
C CYS A 473 -13.16 1.09 2.48
N MET A 474 -13.25 2.11 3.33
CA MET A 474 -14.28 3.15 3.24
C MET A 474 -14.15 3.96 1.95
N MET A 475 -12.93 4.30 1.54
CA MET A 475 -12.67 4.94 0.25
C MET A 475 -13.19 4.08 -0.91
N THR A 476 -12.86 2.79 -0.91
CA THR A 476 -13.33 1.85 -1.94
C THR A 476 -14.85 1.69 -1.92
N TYR A 477 -15.49 1.64 -0.74
CA TYR A 477 -16.95 1.61 -0.58
C TYR A 477 -17.61 2.85 -1.21
N HIS A 478 -17.13 4.05 -0.87
CA HIS A 478 -17.69 5.29 -1.41
C HIS A 478 -17.46 5.41 -2.91
N LEU A 479 -16.29 4.99 -3.40
CA LEU A 479 -15.97 4.98 -4.81
C LEU A 479 -16.92 4.10 -5.62
N GLN A 480 -17.12 2.86 -5.17
CA GLN A 480 -18.07 1.93 -5.81
C GLN A 480 -19.51 2.42 -5.70
N GLY A 481 -19.90 3.01 -4.57
CA GLY A 481 -21.22 3.64 -4.40
C GLY A 481 -21.47 4.76 -5.40
N MET A 482 -20.51 5.67 -5.58
CA MET A 482 -20.61 6.72 -6.60
C MET A 482 -20.74 6.14 -8.01
N GLN A 483 -19.99 5.08 -8.34
CA GLN A 483 -20.10 4.42 -9.65
C GLN A 483 -21.42 3.67 -9.85
N LEU A 484 -22.01 3.13 -8.78
CA LEU A 484 -23.30 2.45 -8.84
C LEU A 484 -24.46 3.43 -9.10
N TYR A 485 -24.42 4.61 -8.50
CA TYR A 485 -25.51 5.58 -8.55
C TYR A 485 -25.33 6.71 -9.57
N SER A 486 -24.21 6.74 -10.30
CA SER A 486 -23.93 7.82 -11.25
C SER A 486 -23.06 7.43 -12.43
N ASP A 487 -23.23 8.14 -13.54
CA ASP A 487 -22.41 7.96 -14.74
C ASP A 487 -21.20 8.91 -14.73
N ILE A 488 -20.14 8.47 -14.06
CA ILE A 488 -18.88 9.21 -13.95
C ILE A 488 -18.26 9.56 -15.31
N ARG A 489 -18.44 8.73 -16.34
CA ARG A 489 -17.86 9.00 -17.68
C ARG A 489 -18.59 10.14 -18.39
N ILE A 490 -19.92 10.20 -18.27
CA ILE A 490 -20.72 11.31 -18.81
C ILE A 490 -20.33 12.60 -18.09
N MET A 491 -20.28 12.58 -16.75
CA MET A 491 -19.87 13.75 -15.95
C MET A 491 -18.49 14.25 -16.36
N ASN A 492 -17.51 13.35 -16.47
CA ASN A 492 -16.15 13.69 -16.86
C ASN A 492 -16.08 14.29 -18.27
N THR A 493 -16.84 13.74 -19.23
CA THR A 493 -16.90 14.25 -20.61
C THR A 493 -17.41 15.69 -20.63
N VAL A 494 -18.47 15.98 -19.88
CA VAL A 494 -19.06 17.33 -19.79
C VAL A 494 -18.13 18.29 -19.03
N ALA A 495 -17.47 17.82 -17.97
CA ALA A 495 -16.50 18.59 -17.20
C ALA A 495 -15.27 18.99 -18.04
N ARG A 496 -14.70 18.04 -18.80
CA ARG A 496 -13.58 18.29 -19.74
C ARG A 496 -13.96 19.33 -20.78
N PHE A 497 -15.15 19.19 -21.38
CA PHE A 497 -15.64 20.16 -22.36
C PHE A 497 -15.80 21.56 -21.75
N SER A 498 -16.31 21.64 -20.51
CA SER A 498 -16.49 22.92 -19.80
C SER A 498 -15.16 23.59 -19.45
N ALA A 499 -14.13 22.81 -19.10
CA ALA A 499 -12.80 23.32 -18.74
C ALA A 499 -12.01 23.82 -19.97
N GLN A 500 -12.24 23.26 -21.15
CA GLN A 500 -11.50 23.57 -22.39
C GLN A 500 -12.19 24.64 -23.27
N ALA A 501 -13.43 25.03 -22.97
CA ALA A 501 -14.21 25.93 -23.80
C ALA A 501 -13.74 27.39 -23.69
N THR A 502 -12.73 27.77 -24.48
CA THR A 502 -12.31 29.17 -24.67
C THR A 502 -13.04 29.79 -25.88
N GLY A 503 -14.28 30.28 -25.68
CA GLY A 503 -14.98 31.15 -26.63
C GLY A 503 -15.45 30.52 -27.95
N GLU A 504 -16.69 30.85 -28.33
CA GLU A 504 -17.30 30.70 -29.68
C GLU A 504 -17.74 29.31 -30.21
N ASP A 505 -17.16 28.18 -29.83
CA ASP A 505 -17.62 26.84 -30.30
C ASP A 505 -18.41 26.00 -29.27
N SER A 506 -18.64 26.55 -28.07
CA SER A 506 -19.23 25.85 -26.92
C SER A 506 -20.67 25.34 -27.12
N SER A 507 -21.42 25.87 -28.08
CA SER A 507 -22.84 25.56 -28.26
C SER A 507 -23.15 24.48 -29.32
N LYS A 508 -22.18 24.01 -30.12
CA LYS A 508 -22.47 23.21 -31.34
C LYS A 508 -22.42 21.69 -31.18
N SER A 509 -21.87 21.16 -30.09
CA SER A 509 -21.77 19.69 -29.94
C SER A 509 -23.09 19.09 -29.44
N LEU A 510 -23.90 18.58 -30.38
CA LEU A 510 -25.13 17.82 -30.09
C LEU A 510 -24.92 16.71 -29.06
N ARG A 511 -23.74 16.07 -29.08
CA ARG A 511 -23.38 15.02 -28.11
C ARG A 511 -23.25 15.57 -26.69
N ILE A 512 -22.62 16.73 -26.51
CA ILE A 512 -22.48 17.36 -25.20
C ILE A 512 -23.82 17.86 -24.70
N GLN A 513 -24.66 18.44 -25.56
CA GLN A 513 -26.03 18.84 -25.19
C GLN A 513 -26.86 17.64 -24.71
N LYS A 514 -26.76 16.48 -25.39
CA LYS A 514 -27.39 15.22 -24.94
C LYS A 514 -26.88 14.79 -23.57
N HIS A 515 -25.58 14.89 -23.33
CA HIS A 515 -25.00 14.54 -22.02
C HIS A 515 -25.42 15.51 -20.92
N GLN A 516 -25.53 16.82 -21.20
CA GLN A 516 -26.05 17.81 -20.26
C GLN A 516 -27.51 17.55 -19.91
N SER A 517 -28.37 17.20 -20.88
CA SER A 517 -29.78 16.86 -20.59
C SER A 517 -29.91 15.58 -19.77
N GLN A 518 -29.05 14.59 -20.01
CA GLN A 518 -28.95 13.39 -19.16
C GLN A 518 -28.55 13.73 -17.72
N LEU A 519 -27.59 14.65 -17.52
CA LEU A 519 -27.18 15.08 -16.18
C LEU A 519 -28.27 15.89 -15.46
N ASN A 520 -29.01 16.75 -16.16
CA ASN A 520 -30.18 17.44 -15.60
C ASN A 520 -31.23 16.43 -15.11
N ALA A 521 -31.56 15.42 -15.94
CA ALA A 521 -32.49 14.38 -15.54
C ALA A 521 -31.97 13.59 -14.32
N TRP A 522 -30.70 13.17 -14.35
CA TRP A 522 -30.05 12.46 -13.25
C TRP A 522 -30.09 13.25 -11.94
N ALA A 523 -29.78 14.56 -11.95
CA ALA A 523 -29.72 15.39 -10.74
C ALA A 523 -31.04 15.46 -9.95
N THR A 524 -32.17 15.10 -10.57
CA THR A 524 -33.49 15.03 -9.92
C THR A 524 -33.78 13.67 -9.26
N THR A 525 -33.03 12.62 -9.58
CA THR A 525 -33.33 11.25 -9.12
C THR A 525 -32.82 10.97 -7.70
N SER A 526 -33.34 9.92 -7.07
CA SER A 526 -32.88 9.47 -5.75
C SER A 526 -31.46 8.91 -5.79
N GLU A 527 -31.05 8.32 -6.92
CA GLU A 527 -29.69 7.84 -7.14
C GLU A 527 -28.68 8.99 -7.11
N SER A 528 -28.99 10.15 -7.72
CA SER A 528 -28.08 11.30 -7.66
C SER A 528 -27.84 11.79 -6.22
N ARG A 529 -28.88 11.76 -5.39
CA ARG A 529 -28.79 12.12 -3.97
C ARG A 529 -27.98 11.09 -3.19
N ARG A 530 -28.11 9.79 -3.49
CA ARG A 530 -27.25 8.74 -2.93
C ARG A 530 -25.78 8.92 -3.34
N ALA A 531 -25.50 9.18 -4.62
CA ALA A 531 -24.15 9.47 -5.11
C ALA A 531 -23.54 10.70 -4.40
N LEU A 532 -24.34 11.76 -4.22
CA LEU A 532 -23.93 12.96 -3.50
C LEU A 532 -23.57 12.65 -2.04
N LEU A 533 -24.35 11.80 -1.35
CA LEU A 533 -24.05 11.41 0.03
C LEU A 533 -22.73 10.64 0.15
N HIS A 534 -22.40 9.74 -0.79
CA HIS A 534 -21.09 9.11 -0.81
C HIS A 534 -19.97 10.14 -0.99
N ALA A 535 -20.11 11.05 -1.95
CA ALA A 535 -19.11 12.06 -2.24
C ALA A 535 -18.87 13.04 -1.06
N LEU A 536 -19.94 13.47 -0.38
CA LEU A 536 -19.85 14.33 0.80
C LEU A 536 -19.28 13.59 2.01
N SER A 537 -19.56 12.30 2.15
CA SER A 537 -18.99 11.48 3.23
C SER A 537 -17.48 11.36 3.11
N VAL A 538 -16.95 11.23 1.88
CA VAL A 538 -15.51 11.24 1.61
C VAL A 538 -14.88 12.57 2.05
N LEU A 539 -15.46 13.70 1.63
CA LEU A 539 -14.96 15.03 2.02
C LEU A 539 -14.90 15.18 3.54
N ARG A 540 -16.00 14.86 4.23
CA ARG A 540 -16.08 14.97 5.70
C ARG A 540 -15.09 14.05 6.40
N GLY A 541 -14.98 12.81 5.94
CA GLY A 541 -14.04 11.83 6.50
C GLY A 541 -12.60 12.32 6.41
N CYS A 542 -12.18 12.76 5.22
CA CYS A 542 -10.83 13.29 5.01
C CYS A 542 -10.56 14.54 5.86
N GLU A 543 -11.50 15.47 5.92
CA GLU A 543 -11.34 16.69 6.75
C GLU A 543 -11.27 16.35 8.25
N ALA A 544 -12.07 15.40 8.72
CA ALA A 544 -12.01 14.93 10.10
C ALA A 544 -10.66 14.29 10.42
N ASP A 545 -10.15 13.42 9.53
CA ASP A 545 -8.86 12.75 9.70
C ASP A 545 -7.68 13.75 9.71
N ILE A 546 -7.77 14.84 8.95
CA ILE A 546 -6.78 15.94 8.99
C ILE A 546 -6.85 16.69 10.32
N GLN A 547 -8.05 16.97 10.82
CA GLN A 547 -8.23 17.72 12.07
C GLN A 547 -7.76 16.94 13.30
N THR A 548 -7.97 15.63 13.33
CA THR A 548 -7.61 14.77 14.46
C THR A 548 -6.17 14.26 14.42
N ASN A 549 -5.41 14.57 13.36
CA ASN A 549 -4.10 13.95 13.07
C ASN A 549 -4.15 12.42 13.19
N GLU A 550 -5.29 11.82 12.83
CA GLU A 550 -5.42 10.37 12.80
C GLU A 550 -4.44 9.80 11.75
N PRO A 551 -3.90 8.58 11.94
CA PRO A 551 -3.06 7.95 10.93
C PRO A 551 -3.92 7.72 9.69
N GLN A 552 -3.81 8.65 8.74
CA GLN A 552 -4.38 8.54 7.42
C GLN A 552 -3.69 7.39 6.69
N THR A 553 -4.34 6.89 5.65
CA THR A 553 -3.69 6.09 4.61
C THR A 553 -2.49 6.90 4.15
N GLN A 554 -1.30 6.57 4.64
CA GLN A 554 -0.18 7.49 4.63
C GLN A 554 0.31 7.66 3.19
N SER A 555 -0.32 8.55 2.42
CA SER A 555 0.04 8.99 1.08
C SER A 555 0.25 7.91 -0.01
N ILE A 556 -0.22 6.67 0.16
CA ILE A 556 0.11 5.58 -0.78
C ILE A 556 -1.07 5.01 -1.53
N ASP A 557 -2.24 4.77 -0.91
CA ASP A 557 -3.29 4.05 -1.65
C ASP A 557 -3.89 4.98 -2.73
N PRO A 558 -3.65 4.72 -4.03
CA PRO A 558 -4.14 5.57 -5.11
C PRO A 558 -5.67 5.62 -5.14
N ILE A 559 -6.34 4.67 -4.49
CA ILE A 559 -7.80 4.66 -4.40
C ILE A 559 -8.32 5.87 -3.65
N ALA A 560 -7.60 6.40 -2.65
CA ALA A 560 -8.03 7.56 -1.88
C ALA A 560 -8.08 8.81 -2.77
N TYR A 561 -7.00 9.08 -3.53
CA TYR A 561 -6.97 10.21 -4.48
C TYR A 561 -8.02 10.05 -5.59
N LEU A 562 -8.21 8.83 -6.10
CA LEU A 562 -9.27 8.55 -7.07
C LEU A 562 -10.66 8.83 -6.50
N THR A 563 -10.90 8.43 -5.26
CA THR A 563 -12.17 8.63 -4.56
C THR A 563 -12.43 10.11 -4.32
N ILE A 564 -11.43 10.88 -3.88
CA ILE A 564 -11.53 12.33 -3.68
C ILE A 564 -11.84 13.03 -5.02
N SER A 565 -11.12 12.70 -6.09
CA SER A 565 -11.36 13.28 -7.41
C SER A 565 -12.75 12.92 -7.97
N MET A 566 -13.18 11.66 -7.89
CA MET A 566 -14.53 11.28 -8.32
C MET A 566 -15.61 11.95 -7.45
N SER A 567 -15.38 12.10 -6.14
CA SER A 567 -16.30 12.81 -5.25
C SER A 567 -16.48 14.26 -5.66
N ALA A 568 -15.38 14.95 -5.97
CA ALA A 568 -15.42 16.32 -6.47
C ALA A 568 -16.23 16.43 -7.77
N LEU A 569 -16.04 15.49 -8.69
CA LEU A 569 -16.78 15.45 -9.96
C LEU A 569 -18.28 15.23 -9.75
N VAL A 570 -18.68 14.31 -8.86
CA VAL A 570 -20.08 14.03 -8.52
C VAL A 570 -20.74 15.25 -7.88
N VAL A 571 -20.07 15.86 -6.89
CA VAL A 571 -20.55 17.10 -6.23
C VAL A 571 -20.69 18.21 -7.25
N TRP A 572 -19.67 18.44 -8.08
CA TRP A 572 -19.73 19.43 -9.16
C TRP A 572 -20.92 19.18 -10.10
N ALA A 573 -21.10 17.95 -10.59
CA ALA A 573 -22.20 17.63 -11.49
C ALA A 573 -23.56 17.92 -10.84
N TRP A 574 -23.74 17.52 -9.58
CA TRP A 574 -24.98 17.79 -8.86
C TRP A 574 -25.23 19.29 -8.67
N LEU A 575 -24.20 20.07 -8.30
CA LEU A 575 -24.31 21.51 -8.10
C LEU A 575 -24.64 22.29 -9.39
N ILE A 576 -24.13 21.84 -10.54
CA ILE A 576 -24.33 22.51 -11.83
C ILE A 576 -25.69 22.18 -12.46
N PHE A 577 -26.14 20.92 -12.33
CA PHE A 577 -27.32 20.40 -13.06
C PHE A 577 -28.57 20.22 -12.18
N SER A 578 -28.49 20.43 -10.87
CA SER A 578 -29.69 20.47 -10.02
C SER A 578 -30.46 21.77 -10.23
N GLU A 579 -31.70 21.69 -10.72
CA GLU A 579 -32.57 22.83 -11.04
C GLU A 579 -33.15 23.54 -9.81
N HIS A 580 -32.84 23.10 -8.59
CA HIS A 580 -33.26 23.80 -7.37
C HIS A 580 -32.52 25.15 -7.31
N ALA A 581 -33.15 26.19 -7.86
CA ALA A 581 -32.66 27.56 -7.93
C ALA A 581 -31.96 27.95 -6.61
N CYS A 582 -30.75 28.54 -6.68
CA CYS A 582 -30.09 29.07 -5.49
C CYS A 582 -31.06 29.99 -4.77
N ASN A 583 -31.51 29.52 -3.62
CA ASN A 583 -32.02 30.33 -2.55
C ASN A 583 -30.95 30.24 -1.48
N CYS A 584 -29.85 30.94 -1.71
CA CYS A 584 -28.78 31.16 -0.73
C CYS A 584 -29.28 32.02 0.45
N VAL A 585 -30.57 31.86 0.77
CA VAL A 585 -31.40 32.59 1.70
C VAL A 585 -31.49 31.73 2.97
N PRO A 586 -31.14 32.27 4.15
CA PRO A 586 -31.19 31.57 5.43
C PRO A 586 -32.57 31.00 5.82
N SER A 587 -33.63 31.36 5.10
CA SER A 587 -35.03 31.03 5.42
C SER A 587 -35.50 29.67 4.91
N LEU A 588 -34.70 28.94 4.12
CA LEU A 588 -35.05 27.60 3.68
C LEU A 588 -34.57 26.54 4.67
N SER A 589 -35.45 25.57 4.94
CA SER A 589 -35.10 24.37 5.70
C SER A 589 -34.26 23.45 4.82
N HIS A 590 -32.94 23.60 4.90
CA HIS A 590 -31.99 22.67 4.29
C HIS A 590 -31.90 21.40 5.14
N ILE A 591 -31.87 20.23 4.50
CA ILE A 591 -31.35 19.05 5.19
C ILE A 591 -29.84 19.26 5.41
N ASN A 592 -29.39 19.19 6.66
CA ASN A 592 -27.98 19.33 6.99
C ASN A 592 -27.33 17.96 7.00
N VAL A 593 -26.74 17.60 5.86
CA VAL A 593 -25.97 16.38 5.72
C VAL A 593 -24.86 16.40 6.78
N GLY A 594 -24.88 15.41 7.68
CA GLY A 594 -23.80 15.18 8.64
C GLY A 594 -23.86 15.89 9.99
N VAL A 595 -24.86 16.74 10.25
CA VAL A 595 -25.02 17.41 11.57
C VAL A 595 -26.13 16.78 12.40
N ASP A 596 -27.10 16.11 11.76
CA ASP A 596 -28.21 15.51 12.50
C ASP A 596 -27.76 14.23 13.24
N PRO A 597 -28.06 14.10 14.56
CA PRO A 597 -27.65 12.94 15.36
C PRO A 597 -28.21 11.64 14.78
N THR A 598 -27.60 10.50 15.11
CA THR A 598 -28.03 9.14 14.70
C THR A 598 -29.34 8.68 15.39
N ASN A 599 -30.38 9.52 15.37
CA ASN A 599 -31.71 9.19 15.86
C ASN A 599 -32.57 8.69 14.68
N LEU A 600 -33.51 7.79 14.94
CA LEU A 600 -34.43 7.25 13.93
C LEU A 600 -35.18 8.32 13.12
N GLN A 601 -35.37 9.51 13.68
CA GLN A 601 -36.05 10.63 13.02
C GLN A 601 -35.17 11.32 11.97
N SER A 602 -33.87 11.47 12.19
CA SER A 602 -32.96 12.10 11.22
C SER A 602 -32.69 11.17 10.04
N THR A 603 -32.59 9.86 10.28
CA THR A 603 -32.46 8.87 9.22
C THR A 603 -33.71 8.81 8.35
N ALA A 604 -34.91 8.90 8.96
CA ALA A 604 -36.16 9.01 8.21
C ALA A 604 -36.27 10.31 7.41
N GLN A 605 -35.81 11.45 7.95
CA GLN A 605 -35.76 12.72 7.22
C GLN A 605 -34.80 12.67 6.03
N LEU A 606 -33.63 12.05 6.21
CA LEU A 606 -32.66 11.85 5.15
C LEU A 606 -33.20 10.93 4.05
N GLU A 607 -33.80 9.80 4.41
CA GLU A 607 -34.40 8.90 3.41
C GLU A 607 -35.57 9.57 2.70
N ASN A 608 -36.40 10.34 3.40
CA ASN A 608 -37.46 11.14 2.79
C ASN A 608 -36.88 12.12 1.76
N TRP A 609 -35.82 12.87 2.08
CA TRP A 609 -35.15 13.76 1.13
C TRP A 609 -34.54 13.01 -0.06
N ILE A 610 -33.95 11.83 0.16
CA ILE A 610 -33.47 10.97 -0.92
C ILE A 610 -34.61 10.60 -1.87
N GLN A 611 -35.82 10.35 -1.37
CA GLN A 611 -36.96 10.00 -2.23
C GLN A 611 -37.65 11.22 -2.86
N SER A 612 -37.91 12.28 -2.10
CA SER A 612 -38.74 13.42 -2.51
C SER A 612 -37.97 14.61 -3.10
N GLY A 613 -36.64 14.66 -2.93
CA GLY A 613 -35.81 15.78 -3.35
C GLY A 613 -35.90 16.98 -2.40
N GLY A 614 -35.32 18.12 -2.81
CA GLY A 614 -35.24 19.34 -2.01
C GLY A 614 -33.81 19.85 -1.80
N THR A 615 -33.67 20.93 -1.03
CA THR A 615 -32.38 21.60 -0.82
C THR A 615 -31.56 20.95 0.29
N ALA A 616 -30.26 20.81 0.07
CA ALA A 616 -29.31 20.26 1.03
C ALA A 616 -28.21 21.25 1.39
N ALA A 617 -27.63 21.09 2.57
CA ALA A 617 -26.49 21.83 3.08
C ALA A 617 -25.54 20.86 3.81
N LEU A 618 -24.27 21.25 3.91
CA LEU A 618 -23.27 20.55 4.72
C LEU A 618 -22.66 21.57 5.70
N HIS A 619 -22.75 21.30 7.00
CA HIS A 619 -22.35 22.23 8.06
C HIS A 619 -22.91 23.65 7.84
N SER A 620 -24.21 23.75 7.52
CA SER A 620 -24.91 25.01 7.20
C SER A 620 -24.43 25.76 5.96
N ILE A 621 -23.51 25.19 5.16
CA ILE A 621 -23.14 25.72 3.85
C ILE A 621 -24.06 25.08 2.80
N PRO A 622 -24.87 25.86 2.07
CA PRO A 622 -25.80 25.32 1.09
C PRO A 622 -25.06 24.63 -0.07
N LEU A 623 -25.61 23.54 -0.56
CA LEU A 623 -25.14 22.87 -1.77
C LEU A 623 -25.86 23.51 -2.96
N CYS A 624 -25.28 24.57 -3.52
CA CYS A 624 -25.81 25.24 -4.71
C CYS A 624 -24.70 25.71 -5.66
N ARG A 625 -25.09 26.00 -6.91
CA ARG A 625 -24.18 26.46 -7.97
C ARG A 625 -23.34 27.68 -7.58
N CYS A 626 -23.88 28.59 -6.76
CA CYS A 626 -23.22 29.85 -6.39
C CYS A 626 -21.96 29.65 -5.55
N VAL A 627 -21.82 28.53 -4.84
CA VAL A 627 -20.66 28.20 -4.01
C VAL A 627 -19.85 27.03 -4.56
N ALA A 628 -20.08 26.65 -5.82
CA ALA A 628 -19.44 25.48 -6.44
C ALA A 628 -17.91 25.58 -6.44
N GLU A 629 -17.35 26.76 -6.71
CA GLU A 629 -15.89 26.98 -6.66
C GLU A 629 -15.32 26.73 -5.25
N GLY A 630 -16.02 27.19 -4.21
CA GLY A 630 -15.63 26.94 -2.82
C GLY A 630 -15.64 25.46 -2.46
N TRP A 631 -16.61 24.70 -2.95
CA TRP A 631 -16.63 23.24 -2.79
C TRP A 631 -15.46 22.56 -3.51
N MET A 632 -15.14 22.98 -4.74
CA MET A 632 -14.02 22.41 -5.49
C MET A 632 -12.67 22.76 -4.85
N ALA A 633 -12.53 23.95 -4.28
CA ALA A 633 -11.34 24.35 -3.52
C ALA A 633 -11.12 23.43 -2.30
N ARG A 634 -12.18 23.05 -1.58
CA ARG A 634 -12.09 22.11 -0.45
C ARG A 634 -11.60 20.73 -0.88
N PHE A 635 -12.15 20.17 -1.96
CA PHE A 635 -11.66 18.89 -2.50
C PHE A 635 -10.21 18.98 -2.99
N ASN A 636 -9.85 20.07 -3.66
CA ASN A 636 -8.48 20.26 -4.17
C ASN A 636 -7.46 20.38 -3.03
N ALA A 637 -7.86 20.94 -1.87
CA ALA A 637 -7.01 21.02 -0.68
C ALA A 637 -6.72 19.65 -0.05
N LEU A 638 -7.54 18.63 -0.32
CA LEU A 638 -7.30 17.25 0.13
C LEU A 638 -6.32 16.49 -0.77
N LEU A 639 -6.04 17.00 -1.98
CA LEU A 639 -5.14 16.34 -2.92
C LEU A 639 -3.69 16.84 -2.74
N PRO A 640 -2.68 15.97 -2.96
CA PRO A 640 -1.29 16.40 -2.98
C PRO A 640 -1.05 17.48 -4.03
N GLN A 641 -0.17 18.43 -3.71
CA GLN A 641 0.20 19.56 -4.58
C GLN A 641 1.61 19.35 -5.18
N GLY A 642 1.95 20.17 -6.19
CA GLY A 642 3.29 20.12 -6.82
C GLY A 642 3.55 18.80 -7.54
N SER A 643 4.79 18.30 -7.46
CA SER A 643 5.21 17.03 -8.09
C SER A 643 4.55 15.78 -7.49
N ARG A 644 3.88 15.91 -6.33
CA ARG A 644 3.09 14.83 -5.73
C ARG A 644 1.68 14.72 -6.30
N ARG A 645 1.22 15.72 -7.06
CA ARG A 645 -0.14 15.72 -7.61
C ARG A 645 -0.30 14.52 -8.53
N TRP A 646 -1.27 13.68 -8.20
CA TRP A 646 -1.50 12.45 -8.94
C TRP A 646 -2.03 12.78 -10.33
N GLU A 647 -1.30 12.43 -11.40
CA GLU A 647 -1.64 12.82 -12.78
C GLU A 647 -3.07 12.44 -13.19
N LEU A 648 -3.59 11.33 -12.64
CA LEU A 648 -4.93 10.87 -12.97
C LEU A 648 -6.04 11.74 -12.33
N CYS A 649 -5.75 12.52 -11.29
CA CYS A 649 -6.72 13.46 -10.69
C CYS A 649 -7.26 14.43 -11.74
N ASP A 650 -6.38 14.99 -12.57
CA ASP A 650 -6.76 15.97 -13.60
C ASP A 650 -7.52 15.29 -14.75
N ASP A 651 -7.21 14.02 -15.02
CA ASP A 651 -7.94 13.22 -16.00
C ASP A 651 -9.35 12.83 -15.50
N VAL A 652 -9.52 12.56 -14.21
CA VAL A 652 -10.79 12.13 -13.59
C VAL A 652 -11.68 13.32 -13.28
N ALA A 653 -11.12 14.40 -12.73
CA ALA A 653 -11.82 15.58 -12.29
C ALA A 653 -11.13 16.85 -12.82
N PRO A 654 -11.27 17.15 -14.13
CA PRO A 654 -10.60 18.29 -14.78
C PRO A 654 -11.04 19.66 -14.25
N ILE A 655 -12.09 19.68 -13.44
CA ILE A 655 -12.64 20.86 -12.75
C ILE A 655 -11.85 21.24 -11.50
N LEU A 656 -10.92 20.38 -11.04
CA LEU A 656 -9.98 20.72 -9.98
C LEU A 656 -8.75 21.38 -10.60
N GLN A 657 -8.66 22.70 -10.53
CA GLN A 657 -7.48 23.42 -11.00
C GLN A 657 -6.27 23.14 -10.07
N PRO A 658 -5.05 22.99 -10.59
CA PRO A 658 -3.85 23.05 -9.77
C PRO A 658 -3.81 24.38 -9.02
N VAL A 659 -3.57 24.37 -7.71
CA VAL A 659 -3.25 25.62 -7.02
C VAL A 659 -1.92 26.07 -7.61
N ALA A 660 -1.90 27.19 -8.33
CA ALA A 660 -0.65 27.77 -8.79
C ALA A 660 0.24 27.93 -7.55
N ALA A 661 1.40 27.26 -7.55
CA ALA A 661 2.38 27.43 -6.50
C ALA A 661 2.65 28.93 -6.39
N ALA A 662 2.23 29.54 -5.27
CA ALA A 662 2.63 30.90 -4.96
C ALA A 662 4.16 30.84 -4.89
N SER A 663 4.80 31.43 -5.90
CA SER A 663 6.24 31.54 -6.06
C SER A 663 6.87 32.36 -4.95
#